data_AF-A0A0S4LDG8-F1
#
_entry.id   AF-A0A0S4LDG8-F1
#
_cell.length_a   1.000
_cell.length_b   1.000
_cell.length_c   1.000
_cell.angle_alpha   90.00
_cell.angle_beta   90.00
_cell.angle_gamma   90.00
#
_symmetry.space_group_name_H-M   'P 1'
#
loop_
_entity.id
_entity.type
_entity.pdbx_description
1 polymer ?
#
loop_
_entity_poly.entity_id
_entity_poly.type
_entity_poly.pdbx_seq_one_letter_code
_entity_poly.pdbx_strand_id
1 'polypeptide(L)'
;MFLSRRQFLKVSAGTVAAAAVADKVLALTALQPVIEVGNPLGDYPDRSWERVYHDQYRYDSSFTWVCSPNDTHACRVRAFVRNGVVMRVEQNYDHQTYEDLYGNRGTFAHNPRMCLKGFTFHRRVYGPYRLKGPLMRKGWKQWADDGSPELTPEAKRKYKFDSRFLDDMLRVSWDTAFTYAAKAMIVIATRYSGEAGARRLREQGYAPEMIEMMKGAGVRCFKHRAGMPILGFIGKHSNTRFNNSVLPLLDTWIRKVGPDQAQGGRYWNNYTWHGDQDPSQPFWNGTQNCDVDLSDMRFTKFNTSWGKNFVENKMPEAHWKLESIERGARIAVITPEYNPTAQRADYWIPLRPQSDGALFLGACKIILDENMQDIDYLKQFTDMPLLVRTDTLQYLDPRDVIQDYKFPDFSHSYSGRIQALKPEYIERLGGFMVWDMAKKQAVPLHREQVGWHFDKSGIEPALTGTYRVKLLNGREIDALPIYQLYLIHLQDYDLDTTHQITRSPKDLLVRWARDSGTIKPAAIHNGEGVCHYFHMTANGRAAALVLTLTGNIGKFGSGCHTWSGNYKVGIWNATPWSGVGGGVHLSEDPWHINLDANAHGKEIKYRNYYYGEEPAYWNHGDTALIVNTPKYGRKVFTGQADIADAEQVPLGRQRQPVEQRQAPLRYGAERRPQHRMSHHPGHRNDVRRQPRRHRLCRELLDGIHLSGNDGHRVESVGADLEGWDQAAVRHAERCRYVCGGGGKTRRDHGRETNERRLPLCL
;
A
#
# COMPACT_ATOMS: atom_id res chain seq x y z
N MET A 1 45.45 -45.73 -19.20
CA MET A 1 46.88 -45.77 -19.59
C MET A 1 47.16 -44.49 -20.36
N PHE A 2 47.97 -43.56 -19.82
CA PHE A 2 48.23 -42.27 -20.47
C PHE A 2 49.50 -42.37 -21.33
N LEU A 3 49.33 -42.38 -22.65
CA LEU A 3 50.46 -42.34 -23.60
C LEU A 3 51.00 -40.91 -23.67
N SER A 4 52.32 -40.75 -23.51
CA SER A 4 52.97 -39.46 -23.75
C SER A 4 52.86 -39.05 -25.22
N ARG A 5 52.89 -37.74 -25.51
CA ARG A 5 52.78 -37.20 -26.87
C ARG A 5 53.81 -37.79 -27.85
N ARG A 6 55.00 -38.17 -27.35
CA ARG A 6 56.04 -38.85 -28.13
C ARG A 6 55.73 -40.32 -28.39
N GLN A 7 55.12 -41.01 -27.44
CA GLN A 7 54.61 -42.37 -27.63
C GLN A 7 53.39 -42.37 -28.56
N PHE A 8 52.50 -41.39 -28.46
CA PHE A 8 51.39 -41.20 -29.40
C PHE A 8 51.90 -41.04 -30.83
N LEU A 9 52.91 -40.22 -31.08
CA LEU A 9 53.47 -40.04 -32.43
C LEU A 9 54.19 -41.29 -32.95
N LYS A 10 54.91 -42.03 -32.11
CA LYS A 10 55.54 -43.31 -32.51
C LYS A 10 54.51 -44.39 -32.82
N VAL A 11 53.48 -44.52 -31.98
CA VAL A 11 52.37 -45.45 -32.20
C VAL A 11 51.59 -45.04 -33.44
N SER A 12 51.29 -43.75 -33.63
CA SER A 12 50.59 -43.25 -34.81
C SER A 12 51.37 -43.48 -36.10
N ALA A 13 52.68 -43.23 -36.11
CA ALA A 13 53.53 -43.51 -37.28
C ALA A 13 53.61 -45.01 -37.60
N GLY A 14 53.72 -45.87 -36.57
CA GLY A 14 53.67 -47.32 -36.74
C GLY A 14 52.29 -47.84 -37.17
N THR A 15 51.21 -47.20 -36.71
CA THR A 15 49.82 -47.55 -37.05
C THR A 15 49.45 -47.10 -38.45
N VAL A 16 49.97 -45.95 -38.93
CA VAL A 16 49.79 -45.48 -40.31
C VAL A 16 50.55 -46.37 -41.30
N ALA A 17 51.74 -46.84 -40.95
CA ALA A 17 52.49 -47.81 -41.76
C ALA A 17 51.79 -49.19 -41.81
N ALA A 18 51.16 -49.62 -40.72
CA ALA A 18 50.38 -50.86 -40.69
C ALA A 18 49.00 -50.74 -41.37
N ALA A 19 48.37 -49.55 -41.31
CA ALA A 19 47.08 -49.27 -41.94
C ALA A 19 47.19 -49.15 -43.47
N ALA A 20 48.33 -48.68 -44.00
CA ALA A 20 48.59 -48.63 -45.44
C ALA A 20 48.69 -50.01 -46.11
N VAL A 21 48.91 -51.08 -45.33
CA VAL A 21 48.96 -52.47 -45.82
C VAL A 21 47.62 -53.19 -45.65
N ALA A 22 46.67 -52.62 -44.88
CA ALA A 22 45.37 -53.22 -44.56
C ALA A 22 44.18 -52.44 -45.16
N ASP A 23 44.36 -51.92 -46.38
CA ASP A 23 43.43 -51.03 -47.10
C ASP A 23 42.06 -51.67 -47.42
N LYS A 24 41.84 -52.96 -47.08
CA LYS A 24 40.56 -53.66 -47.27
C LYS A 24 39.87 -54.15 -46.00
N VAL A 25 40.43 -53.94 -44.81
CA VAL A 25 39.84 -54.48 -43.55
C VAL A 25 39.48 -53.41 -42.52
N LEU A 26 39.99 -52.17 -42.64
CA LEU A 26 39.68 -51.05 -41.74
C LEU A 26 38.72 -50.00 -42.35
N ALA A 27 37.88 -50.42 -43.30
CA ALA A 27 36.80 -49.59 -43.82
C ALA A 27 35.75 -49.34 -42.72
N LEU A 28 35.87 -48.22 -42.03
CA LEU A 28 34.75 -47.41 -41.52
C LEU A 28 33.71 -48.09 -40.61
N THR A 29 33.95 -49.26 -40.04
CA THR A 29 33.03 -49.91 -39.08
C THR A 29 32.85 -49.08 -37.81
N ALA A 30 33.87 -48.31 -37.40
CA ALA A 30 33.78 -47.39 -36.27
C ALA A 30 33.03 -46.07 -36.58
N LEU A 31 32.71 -45.81 -37.85
CA LEU A 31 31.95 -44.65 -38.32
C LEU A 31 30.62 -45.06 -38.97
N GLN A 32 30.19 -46.31 -38.82
CA GLN A 32 28.84 -46.67 -39.21
C GLN A 32 27.86 -45.86 -38.35
N PRO A 33 26.97 -45.05 -38.95
CA PRO A 33 25.85 -44.50 -38.20
C PRO A 33 25.10 -45.66 -37.56
N VAL A 34 24.65 -45.52 -36.31
CA VAL A 34 23.79 -46.53 -35.68
C VAL A 34 22.50 -46.56 -36.52
N ILE A 35 22.38 -47.54 -37.42
CA ILE A 35 21.34 -47.58 -38.47
C ILE A 35 19.96 -47.88 -37.88
N GLU A 36 19.90 -48.42 -36.66
CA GLU A 36 18.67 -48.55 -35.88
C GLU A 36 18.92 -48.11 -34.44
N VAL A 37 18.71 -46.84 -34.15
CA VAL A 37 18.26 -46.48 -32.80
C VAL A 37 16.79 -46.86 -32.77
N GLY A 38 16.39 -47.77 -31.87
CA GLY A 38 14.98 -48.03 -31.57
C GLY A 38 14.30 -46.77 -31.02
N ASN A 39 13.39 -46.85 -30.05
CA ASN A 39 12.90 -45.61 -29.42
C ASN A 39 14.11 -44.80 -28.87
N PRO A 40 14.47 -43.63 -29.46
CA PRO A 40 15.66 -42.90 -29.06
C PRO A 40 15.52 -42.25 -27.67
N LEU A 41 14.32 -42.31 -27.08
CA LEU A 41 14.02 -41.95 -25.70
C LEU A 41 13.99 -43.18 -24.76
N GLY A 42 13.98 -44.40 -25.30
CA GLY A 42 13.98 -45.67 -24.56
C GLY A 42 15.37 -46.27 -24.41
N ASP A 43 16.15 -46.34 -25.50
CA ASP A 43 17.49 -46.93 -25.54
C ASP A 43 18.46 -46.03 -26.30
N TYR A 44 19.12 -45.12 -25.57
CA TYR A 44 20.19 -44.28 -26.13
C TYR A 44 21.56 -44.91 -25.81
N PRO A 45 22.45 -45.17 -26.80
CA PRO A 45 23.65 -45.98 -26.60
C PRO A 45 24.64 -45.44 -25.56
N ASP A 46 24.75 -44.11 -25.45
CA ASP A 46 25.60 -43.44 -24.46
C ASP A 46 24.91 -42.18 -23.91
N ARG A 47 24.48 -42.24 -22.65
CA ARG A 47 23.83 -41.14 -21.93
C ARG A 47 24.80 -40.32 -21.09
N SER A 48 26.11 -40.53 -21.21
CA SER A 48 27.12 -39.82 -20.41
C SER A 48 27.09 -38.30 -20.61
N TRP A 49 26.62 -37.82 -21.76
CA TRP A 49 26.42 -36.39 -22.03
C TRP A 49 25.41 -35.74 -21.08
N GLU A 50 24.43 -36.49 -20.55
CA GLU A 50 23.44 -35.99 -19.57
C GLU A 50 24.10 -35.53 -18.27
N ARG A 51 25.30 -36.07 -17.94
CA ARG A 51 26.09 -35.67 -16.78
C ARG A 51 26.40 -34.17 -16.77
N VAL A 52 26.53 -33.53 -17.93
CA VAL A 52 26.73 -32.08 -18.02
C VAL A 52 25.55 -31.33 -17.41
N TYR A 53 24.32 -31.74 -17.71
CA TYR A 53 23.11 -31.11 -17.17
C TYR A 53 22.89 -31.46 -15.70
N HIS A 54 23.15 -32.71 -15.30
CA HIS A 54 23.11 -33.10 -13.88
C HIS A 54 24.11 -32.31 -13.05
N ASP A 55 25.33 -32.10 -13.54
CA ASP A 55 26.33 -31.30 -12.84
C ASP A 55 25.97 -29.82 -12.82
N GLN A 56 25.31 -29.26 -13.86
CA GLN A 56 24.79 -27.89 -13.81
C GLN A 56 23.72 -27.70 -12.71
N TYR A 57 22.87 -28.70 -12.48
CA TYR A 57 21.80 -28.61 -11.47
C TYR A 57 22.27 -28.95 -10.04
N ARG A 58 23.42 -29.63 -9.92
CA ARG A 58 24.04 -30.02 -8.65
C ARG A 58 24.47 -28.81 -7.81
N TYR A 59 24.34 -28.94 -6.49
CA TYR A 59 24.72 -27.95 -5.49
C TYR A 59 25.40 -28.64 -4.28
N ASP A 60 26.16 -27.88 -3.50
CA ASP A 60 26.90 -28.37 -2.32
C ASP A 60 26.05 -28.27 -1.06
N SER A 61 25.24 -27.22 -0.94
CA SER A 61 24.33 -27.01 0.18
C SER A 61 23.12 -26.17 -0.23
N SER A 62 22.10 -26.15 0.63
CA SER A 62 20.92 -25.30 0.43
C SER A 62 20.46 -24.73 1.76
N PHE A 63 19.86 -23.55 1.73
CA PHE A 63 19.24 -22.93 2.89
C PHE A 63 18.00 -22.14 2.47
N THR A 64 17.14 -21.82 3.43
CA THR A 64 15.86 -21.17 3.18
C THR A 64 15.81 -19.79 3.83
N TRP A 65 15.26 -18.79 3.14
CA TRP A 65 14.96 -17.46 3.70
C TRP A 65 13.54 -16.99 3.36
N VAL A 66 13.14 -15.84 3.90
CA VAL A 66 11.87 -15.18 3.59
C VAL A 66 12.15 -13.97 2.71
N CYS A 67 11.60 -13.96 1.49
CA CYS A 67 11.68 -12.81 0.60
C CYS A 67 10.70 -11.75 1.11
N SER A 68 11.21 -10.71 1.79
CA SER A 68 10.40 -9.69 2.46
C SER A 68 10.67 -8.24 2.01
N PRO A 69 10.56 -7.91 0.70
CA PRO A 69 10.36 -6.54 0.26
C PRO A 69 8.92 -6.08 0.57
N ASN A 70 8.57 -4.81 0.33
CA ASN A 70 7.21 -4.31 0.53
C ASN A 70 6.25 -4.78 -0.58
N ASP A 71 6.09 -6.10 -0.71
CA ASP A 71 5.24 -6.75 -1.70
C ASP A 71 4.09 -7.55 -1.10
N THR A 72 3.94 -7.56 0.23
CA THR A 72 2.93 -8.30 1.03
C THR A 72 3.04 -9.81 1.13
N HIS A 73 3.97 -10.43 0.42
CA HIS A 73 3.91 -11.87 0.28
C HIS A 73 4.77 -12.63 1.29
N ALA A 74 5.91 -12.07 1.71
CA ALA A 74 6.82 -12.77 2.62
C ALA A 74 7.07 -14.23 2.16
N CYS A 75 7.34 -14.43 0.86
CA CYS A 75 7.42 -15.77 0.27
C CYS A 75 8.58 -16.57 0.87
N ARG A 76 8.36 -17.87 1.12
CA ARG A 76 9.43 -18.79 1.51
C ARG A 76 10.23 -19.22 0.29
N VAL A 77 11.54 -18.96 0.34
CA VAL A 77 12.47 -19.20 -0.77
C VAL A 77 13.58 -20.13 -0.31
N ARG A 78 14.01 -21.04 -1.18
CA ARG A 78 15.20 -21.88 -1.00
C ARG A 78 16.30 -21.43 -1.95
N ALA A 79 17.50 -21.24 -1.43
CA ALA A 79 18.71 -21.07 -2.24
C ALA A 79 19.54 -22.33 -2.27
N PHE A 80 20.23 -22.48 -3.40
CA PHE A 80 21.16 -23.57 -3.65
C PHE A 80 22.54 -22.98 -3.90
N VAL A 81 23.52 -23.48 -3.14
CA VAL A 81 24.86 -22.94 -3.05
C VAL A 81 25.84 -23.93 -3.66
N ARG A 82 26.76 -23.44 -4.49
CA ARG A 82 27.90 -24.19 -5.01
C ARG A 82 29.14 -23.33 -4.95
N ASN A 83 30.26 -23.88 -4.47
CA ASN A 83 31.52 -23.14 -4.27
C ASN A 83 31.33 -21.85 -3.44
N GLY A 84 30.45 -21.88 -2.44
CA GLY A 84 30.12 -20.72 -1.61
C GLY A 84 29.30 -19.62 -2.30
N VAL A 85 28.82 -19.84 -3.54
CA VAL A 85 28.01 -18.88 -4.31
C VAL A 85 26.60 -19.42 -4.48
N VAL A 86 25.60 -18.56 -4.26
CA VAL A 86 24.20 -18.89 -4.57
C VAL A 86 24.01 -18.96 -6.08
N MET A 87 23.75 -20.16 -6.60
CA MET A 87 23.62 -20.42 -8.03
C MET A 87 22.20 -20.18 -8.54
N ARG A 88 21.20 -20.56 -7.73
CA ARG A 88 19.79 -20.41 -8.05
C ARG A 88 18.94 -20.31 -6.78
N VAL A 89 17.72 -19.82 -6.97
CA VAL A 89 16.68 -19.74 -5.94
C VAL A 89 15.38 -20.29 -6.49
N GLU A 90 14.62 -20.98 -5.65
CA GLU A 90 13.32 -21.57 -6.00
C GLU A 90 12.35 -21.43 -4.82
N GLN A 91 11.07 -21.71 -5.06
CA GLN A 91 10.06 -21.78 -4.01
C GLN A 91 10.35 -22.91 -3.03
N ASN A 92 10.01 -22.67 -1.77
CA ASN A 92 10.05 -23.69 -0.72
C ASN A 92 8.63 -24.22 -0.49
N TYR A 93 8.40 -25.51 -0.75
CA TYR A 93 7.07 -26.14 -0.77
C TYR A 93 6.64 -26.71 0.60
N ASP A 94 6.78 -25.92 1.66
CA ASP A 94 6.56 -26.35 3.05
C ASP A 94 5.67 -25.41 3.87
N HIS A 95 4.89 -24.52 3.25
CA HIS A 95 4.02 -23.58 3.97
C HIS A 95 3.06 -24.29 4.95
N GLN A 96 2.65 -25.52 4.66
CA GLN A 96 1.78 -26.35 5.48
C GLN A 96 2.41 -26.88 6.79
N THR A 97 3.74 -26.84 6.92
CA THR A 97 4.42 -27.35 8.12
C THR A 97 4.53 -26.29 9.20
N TYR A 98 4.19 -25.05 8.89
CA TYR A 98 4.21 -23.94 9.84
C TYR A 98 2.90 -23.89 10.62
N GLU A 99 3.05 -23.75 11.92
CA GLU A 99 1.97 -23.66 12.89
C GLU A 99 2.00 -22.28 13.55
N ASP A 100 0.84 -21.64 13.67
CA ASP A 100 0.69 -20.43 14.45
C ASP A 100 0.60 -20.74 15.96
N LEU A 101 0.47 -19.70 16.78
CA LEU A 101 0.43 -19.85 18.24
C LEU A 101 -0.84 -20.55 18.77
N TYR A 102 -1.84 -20.76 17.92
CA TYR A 102 -3.10 -21.41 18.27
C TYR A 102 -3.16 -22.85 17.76
N GLY A 103 -2.07 -23.37 17.17
CA GLY A 103 -2.05 -24.70 16.57
C GLY A 103 -2.61 -24.74 15.15
N ASN A 104 -2.98 -23.59 14.56
CA ASN A 104 -3.47 -23.57 13.19
C ASN A 104 -2.28 -23.70 12.25
N ARG A 105 -2.45 -24.51 11.20
CA ARG A 105 -1.42 -24.69 10.18
C ARG A 105 -1.84 -24.11 8.85
N GLY A 106 -0.84 -23.66 8.09
CA GLY A 106 -1.04 -23.39 6.67
C GLY A 106 -1.54 -24.64 5.95
N THR A 107 -2.21 -24.45 4.82
CA THR A 107 -2.57 -25.55 3.91
C THR A 107 -1.59 -25.66 2.76
N PHE A 108 -1.50 -26.84 2.13
CA PHE A 108 -0.67 -27.06 0.93
C PHE A 108 -0.97 -26.07 -0.21
N ALA A 109 -2.17 -25.52 -0.23
CA ALA A 109 -2.59 -24.55 -1.22
C ALA A 109 -1.82 -23.23 -1.16
N HIS A 110 -1.09 -22.93 -0.08
CA HIS A 110 -0.18 -21.79 -0.03
C HIS A 110 1.09 -22.00 -0.85
N ASN A 111 1.33 -23.20 -1.39
CA ASN A 111 2.45 -23.45 -2.29
C ASN A 111 2.03 -23.16 -3.75
N PRO A 112 2.93 -22.69 -4.63
CA PRO A 112 4.35 -22.42 -4.38
C PRO A 112 4.67 -20.99 -3.93
N ARG A 113 3.74 -20.03 -4.11
CA ARG A 113 4.00 -18.59 -4.00
C ARG A 113 5.21 -18.16 -4.84
N MET A 114 5.88 -17.08 -4.41
CA MET A 114 7.01 -16.42 -5.07
C MET A 114 6.64 -15.77 -6.41
N CYS A 115 7.22 -14.60 -6.66
CA CYS A 115 7.00 -13.87 -7.91
C CYS A 115 8.26 -13.80 -8.78
N LEU A 116 8.12 -13.31 -10.00
CA LEU A 116 9.23 -13.08 -10.95
C LEU A 116 10.39 -12.27 -10.34
N LYS A 117 10.08 -11.32 -9.44
CA LYS A 117 11.08 -10.52 -8.74
C LYS A 117 11.81 -11.32 -7.65
N GLY A 118 11.12 -12.26 -7.00
CA GLY A 118 11.72 -13.18 -6.04
C GLY A 118 12.76 -14.10 -6.70
N PHE A 119 12.48 -14.60 -7.91
CA PHE A 119 13.41 -15.49 -8.65
C PHE A 119 14.74 -14.83 -8.98
N THR A 120 14.77 -13.51 -9.11
CA THR A 120 15.97 -12.75 -9.43
C THR A 120 16.63 -12.11 -8.20
N PHE A 121 16.13 -12.37 -6.99
CA PHE A 121 16.56 -11.65 -5.78
C PHE A 121 18.06 -11.83 -5.47
N HIS A 122 18.63 -13.01 -5.72
CA HIS A 122 20.06 -13.28 -5.55
C HIS A 122 20.95 -12.37 -6.43
N ARG A 123 20.45 -11.83 -7.54
CA ARG A 123 21.16 -10.83 -8.36
C ARG A 123 21.42 -9.53 -7.60
N ARG A 124 20.65 -9.19 -6.56
CA ARG A 124 20.94 -8.04 -5.69
C ARG A 124 22.18 -8.25 -4.80
N VAL A 125 22.59 -9.50 -4.58
CA VAL A 125 23.78 -9.84 -3.80
C VAL A 125 25.04 -9.68 -4.65
N TYR A 126 25.00 -10.17 -5.90
CA TYR A 126 26.19 -10.22 -6.78
C TYR A 126 26.21 -9.16 -7.88
N GLY A 127 25.12 -8.40 -8.04
CA GLY A 127 24.99 -7.39 -9.08
C GLY A 127 25.85 -6.15 -8.86
N PRO A 128 26.04 -5.32 -9.89
CA PRO A 128 26.94 -4.17 -9.86
C PRO A 128 26.50 -3.08 -8.88
N TYR A 129 25.22 -3.06 -8.49
CA TYR A 129 24.65 -2.08 -7.56
C TYR A 129 24.81 -2.45 -6.08
N ARG A 130 25.48 -3.56 -5.76
CA ARG A 130 25.67 -3.97 -4.35
C ARG A 130 26.64 -3.01 -3.65
N LEU A 131 26.16 -2.35 -2.59
CA LEU A 131 27.03 -1.65 -1.65
C LEU A 131 27.89 -2.67 -0.89
N LYS A 132 29.22 -2.55 -1.04
CA LYS A 132 30.23 -3.44 -0.43
C LYS A 132 30.83 -2.89 0.87
N GLY A 133 30.44 -1.69 1.27
CA GLY A 133 30.92 -1.02 2.47
C GLY A 133 30.29 0.37 2.62
N PRO A 134 30.53 1.05 3.74
CA PRO A 134 30.02 2.39 3.96
C PRO A 134 30.72 3.39 3.03
N LEU A 135 29.91 4.30 2.50
CA LEU A 135 30.35 5.40 1.66
C LEU A 135 29.99 6.71 2.36
N MET A 136 30.86 7.70 2.26
CA MET A 136 30.68 9.01 2.85
C MET A 136 30.94 10.08 1.81
N ARG A 137 30.03 11.04 1.69
CA ARG A 137 30.18 12.22 0.86
C ARG A 137 31.43 13.01 1.24
N LYS A 138 32.33 13.25 0.28
CA LYS A 138 33.59 13.99 0.49
C LYS A 138 33.33 15.40 1.04
N GLY A 139 32.36 16.10 0.47
CA GLY A 139 32.01 17.47 0.91
C GLY A 139 31.45 17.49 2.34
N TRP A 140 30.61 16.50 2.68
CA TRP A 140 30.06 16.38 4.03
C TRP A 140 31.13 16.03 5.07
N LYS A 141 32.06 15.13 4.74
CA LYS A 141 33.18 14.80 5.63
C LYS A 141 34.05 16.04 5.90
N GLN A 142 34.40 16.80 4.86
CA GLN A 142 35.17 18.03 5.03
C GLN A 142 34.44 19.05 5.91
N TRP A 143 33.12 19.20 5.75
CA TRP A 143 32.32 20.06 6.63
C TRP A 143 32.42 19.62 8.11
N ALA A 144 32.32 18.32 8.37
CA ALA A 144 32.45 17.78 9.73
C ALA A 144 33.87 18.00 10.29
N ASP A 145 34.91 17.84 9.46
CA ASP A 145 36.32 18.04 9.83
C ASP A 145 36.66 19.52 10.08
N ASP A 146 36.07 20.44 9.31
CA ASP A 146 36.22 21.90 9.45
C ASP A 146 35.44 22.44 10.67
N GLY A 147 35.02 21.59 11.60
CA GLY A 147 34.31 21.98 12.83
C GLY A 147 32.82 22.21 12.66
N SER A 148 32.20 21.67 11.60
CA SER A 148 30.75 21.80 11.33
C SER A 148 30.28 23.26 11.26
N PRO A 149 30.90 24.13 10.43
CA PRO A 149 30.55 25.54 10.36
C PRO A 149 29.09 25.73 9.94
N GLU A 150 28.54 26.91 10.25
CA GLU A 150 27.18 27.26 9.88
C GLU A 150 26.97 27.15 8.36
N LEU A 151 25.85 26.53 7.96
CA LEU A 151 25.52 26.28 6.57
C LEU A 151 24.96 27.54 5.89
N THR A 152 25.77 28.59 5.80
CA THR A 152 25.51 29.77 4.95
C THR A 152 25.44 29.36 3.47
N PRO A 153 24.91 30.19 2.56
CA PRO A 153 24.93 29.89 1.13
C PRO A 153 26.32 29.52 0.60
N GLU A 154 27.37 30.22 1.07
CA GLU A 154 28.76 29.97 0.69
C GLU A 154 29.27 28.64 1.24
N ALA A 155 28.99 28.34 2.52
CA ALA A 155 29.35 27.06 3.13
C ALA A 155 28.62 25.90 2.44
N LYS A 156 27.34 26.05 2.12
CA LYS A 156 26.56 25.04 1.40
C LYS A 156 27.16 24.73 0.04
N ARG A 157 27.58 25.76 -0.71
CA ARG A 157 28.26 25.59 -1.99
C ARG A 157 29.65 24.95 -1.82
N LYS A 158 30.46 25.41 -0.86
CA LYS A 158 31.79 24.86 -0.55
C LYS A 158 31.74 23.36 -0.26
N TYR A 159 30.79 22.94 0.59
CA TYR A 159 30.65 21.54 1.03
C TYR A 159 29.61 20.75 0.25
N LYS A 160 29.08 21.31 -0.85
CA LYS A 160 28.11 20.70 -1.77
C LYS A 160 26.81 20.24 -1.10
N PHE A 161 26.31 20.96 -0.09
CA PHE A 161 24.99 20.71 0.50
C PHE A 161 23.85 21.14 -0.44
N ASP A 162 24.09 22.09 -1.34
CA ASP A 162 23.17 22.56 -2.39
C ASP A 162 23.26 21.75 -3.69
N SER A 163 24.24 20.86 -3.79
CA SER A 163 24.56 20.05 -4.96
C SER A 163 24.80 18.59 -4.56
N ARG A 164 23.91 18.06 -3.71
CA ARG A 164 23.97 16.67 -3.28
C ARG A 164 23.91 15.73 -4.50
N PHE A 165 24.62 14.59 -4.43
CA PHE A 165 24.87 13.63 -5.53
C PHE A 165 25.92 14.04 -6.58
N LEU A 166 26.38 15.30 -6.59
CA LEU A 166 27.45 15.77 -7.49
C LEU A 166 28.83 15.82 -6.81
N ASP A 167 28.96 15.21 -5.63
CA ASP A 167 30.21 15.08 -4.90
C ASP A 167 30.73 13.65 -4.88
N ASP A 168 32.04 13.53 -4.70
CA ASP A 168 32.69 12.21 -4.65
C ASP A 168 32.26 11.44 -3.39
N MET A 169 32.12 10.14 -3.53
CA MET A 169 31.87 9.21 -2.42
C MET A 169 33.19 8.57 -1.98
N LEU A 170 33.55 8.76 -0.72
CA LEU A 170 34.71 8.14 -0.09
C LEU A 170 34.31 6.81 0.53
N ARG A 171 35.06 5.74 0.24
CA ARG A 171 34.94 4.49 1.00
C ARG A 171 35.62 4.67 2.35
N VAL A 172 34.90 4.34 3.42
CA VAL A 172 35.39 4.48 4.81
C VAL A 172 35.25 3.17 5.57
N SER A 173 35.82 3.08 6.77
CA SER A 173 35.54 1.98 7.71
C SER A 173 34.18 2.19 8.40
N TRP A 174 33.61 1.12 8.95
CA TRP A 174 32.39 1.22 9.77
C TRP A 174 32.61 2.09 11.01
N ASP A 175 33.76 1.95 11.70
CA ASP A 175 34.10 2.79 12.86
C ASP A 175 34.15 4.27 12.49
N THR A 176 34.72 4.59 11.31
CA THR A 176 34.72 5.96 10.79
C THR A 176 33.29 6.44 10.55
N ALA A 177 32.48 5.65 9.83
CA ALA A 177 31.10 6.03 9.53
C ALA A 177 30.28 6.29 10.80
N PHE A 178 30.34 5.38 11.79
CA PHE A 178 29.63 5.53 13.06
C PHE A 178 30.14 6.70 13.90
N THR A 179 31.46 6.90 13.97
CA THR A 179 32.05 8.04 14.70
C THR A 179 31.54 9.36 14.13
N TYR A 180 31.56 9.53 12.81
CA TYR A 180 31.09 10.76 12.19
C TYR A 180 29.57 10.93 12.32
N ALA A 181 28.79 9.86 12.21
CA ALA A 181 27.35 9.90 12.47
C ALA A 181 27.04 10.37 13.90
N ALA A 182 27.70 9.79 14.90
CA ALA A 182 27.55 10.19 16.31
C ALA A 182 27.97 11.65 16.55
N LYS A 183 29.10 12.09 15.98
CA LYS A 183 29.55 13.49 16.04
C LYS A 183 28.50 14.45 15.47
N ALA A 184 27.98 14.15 14.27
CA ALA A 184 26.96 14.97 13.64
C ALA A 184 25.67 15.05 14.48
N MET A 185 25.25 13.92 15.04
CA MET A 185 24.09 13.88 15.94
C MET A 185 24.30 14.73 17.20
N ILE A 186 25.48 14.67 17.83
CA ILE A 186 25.80 15.52 18.98
C ILE A 186 25.76 17.00 18.57
N VAL A 187 26.41 17.37 17.47
CA VAL A 187 26.45 18.76 16.98
C VAL A 187 25.04 19.31 16.74
N ILE A 188 24.20 18.57 16.01
CA ILE A 188 22.83 18.98 15.69
C ILE A 188 21.99 19.07 16.96
N ALA A 189 22.01 18.03 17.80
CA ALA A 189 21.20 18.00 19.01
C ALA A 189 21.60 19.12 19.99
N THR A 190 22.89 19.41 20.15
CA THR A 190 23.36 20.51 21.00
C THR A 190 22.95 21.86 20.42
N ARG A 191 23.11 22.05 19.09
CA ARG A 191 22.80 23.33 18.41
C ARG A 191 21.34 23.76 18.58
N TYR A 192 20.42 22.79 18.58
CA TYR A 192 18.98 23.05 18.64
C TYR A 192 18.35 22.78 20.02
N SER A 193 19.16 22.56 21.06
CA SER A 193 18.67 22.40 22.42
C SER A 193 18.54 23.73 23.16
N GLY A 194 17.59 23.78 24.09
CA GLY A 194 17.33 24.93 24.97
C GLY A 194 16.82 26.18 24.23
N GLU A 195 16.84 27.31 24.93
CA GLU A 195 16.31 28.58 24.41
C GLU A 195 17.12 29.12 23.22
N ALA A 196 18.43 28.86 23.19
CA ALA A 196 19.25 29.24 22.04
C ALA A 196 18.81 28.51 20.76
N GLY A 197 18.50 27.21 20.86
CA GLY A 197 17.93 26.43 19.75
C GLY A 197 16.55 26.92 19.34
N ALA A 198 15.67 27.18 20.32
CA ALA A 198 14.34 27.73 20.06
C ALA A 198 14.40 29.09 19.34
N ARG A 199 15.27 30.00 19.77
CA ARG A 199 15.51 31.29 19.12
C ARG A 199 15.96 31.12 17.66
N ARG A 200 16.91 30.22 17.40
CA ARG A 200 17.36 29.92 16.02
C ARG A 200 16.21 29.43 15.15
N LEU A 201 15.34 28.56 15.67
CA LEU A 201 14.18 28.08 14.92
C LEU A 201 13.18 29.23 14.62
N ARG A 202 12.96 30.16 15.57
CA ARG A 202 12.13 31.35 15.33
C ARG A 202 12.73 32.24 14.23
N GLU A 203 14.03 32.50 14.28
CA GLU A 203 14.76 33.27 13.27
C GLU A 203 14.71 32.60 11.88
N GLN A 204 14.66 31.27 11.85
CA GLN A 204 14.47 30.48 10.63
C GLN A 204 13.03 30.46 10.11
N GLY A 205 12.08 31.08 10.83
CA GLY A 205 10.68 31.22 10.40
C GLY A 205 9.78 30.05 10.78
N TYR A 206 10.21 29.15 11.67
CA TYR A 206 9.35 28.06 12.16
C TYR A 206 8.22 28.57 13.05
N ALA A 207 7.05 27.93 12.96
CA ALA A 207 5.87 28.33 13.72
C ALA A 207 6.06 28.05 15.24
N PRO A 208 5.45 28.85 16.12
CA PRO A 208 5.57 28.67 17.57
C PRO A 208 5.18 27.27 18.08
N GLU A 209 4.12 26.68 17.52
CA GLU A 209 3.63 25.34 17.92
C GLU A 209 4.68 24.27 17.68
N MET A 210 5.35 24.38 16.54
CA MET A 210 6.38 23.45 16.13
C MET A 210 7.57 23.50 17.11
N ILE A 211 7.96 24.71 17.51
CA ILE A 211 9.04 24.94 18.48
C ILE A 211 8.63 24.44 19.87
N GLU A 212 7.39 24.64 20.28
CA GLU A 212 6.85 24.09 21.52
C GLU A 212 6.97 22.56 21.57
N MET A 213 6.69 21.89 20.45
CA MET A 213 6.83 20.43 20.34
C MET A 213 8.26 19.91 20.43
N MET A 214 9.28 20.78 20.28
CA MET A 214 10.66 20.41 20.59
C MET A 214 10.85 20.14 22.08
N LYS A 215 10.04 20.75 22.97
CA LYS A 215 10.19 20.69 24.43
C LYS A 215 11.63 21.03 24.90
N GLY A 216 12.27 21.92 24.16
CA GLY A 216 13.68 22.31 24.34
C GLY A 216 14.71 21.24 23.95
N ALA A 217 14.31 20.07 23.45
CA ALA A 217 15.18 18.95 23.10
C ALA A 217 15.61 19.01 21.63
N GLY A 218 16.88 19.30 21.36
CA GLY A 218 17.39 19.37 19.98
C GLY A 218 17.34 18.03 19.24
N VAL A 219 17.29 16.89 19.94
CA VAL A 219 17.12 15.57 19.32
C VAL A 219 15.79 15.42 18.57
N ARG A 220 14.79 16.28 18.86
CA ARG A 220 13.53 16.36 18.10
C ARG A 220 13.74 16.85 16.67
N CYS A 221 14.95 17.28 16.27
CA CYS A 221 15.28 17.55 14.87
C CYS A 221 15.46 16.25 14.06
N PHE A 222 15.76 15.12 14.71
CA PHE A 222 16.02 13.86 13.99
C PHE A 222 14.71 13.17 13.59
N LYS A 223 14.66 12.75 12.33
CA LYS A 223 13.50 12.12 11.73
C LYS A 223 13.81 10.69 11.38
N HIS A 224 13.08 9.79 12.02
CA HIS A 224 13.23 8.36 11.88
C HIS A 224 12.00 7.80 11.21
N ARG A 225 12.12 7.46 9.93
CA ARG A 225 11.14 6.64 9.22
C ARG A 225 11.66 5.21 9.15
N ALA A 226 11.06 4.30 9.91
CA ALA A 226 11.28 2.88 9.66
C ALA A 226 10.57 2.48 8.34
N GLY A 227 11.07 1.44 7.68
CA GLY A 227 10.30 0.77 6.61
C GLY A 227 9.05 0.09 7.19
N MET A 228 8.22 -0.55 6.36
CA MET A 228 7.07 -1.29 6.90
C MET A 228 7.50 -2.45 7.84
N PRO A 229 6.74 -2.73 8.91
CA PRO A 229 7.17 -3.58 10.04
C PRO A 229 7.37 -5.04 9.76
N ILE A 230 6.48 -5.64 8.98
CA ILE A 230 6.58 -7.06 8.63
C ILE A 230 7.79 -7.32 7.70
N LEU A 231 8.40 -6.26 7.17
CA LEU A 231 9.57 -6.38 6.29
C LEU A 231 10.87 -6.74 7.02
N GLY A 232 10.87 -6.70 8.34
CA GLY A 232 12.04 -6.98 9.17
C GLY A 232 11.96 -6.23 10.50
N PHE A 233 11.35 -6.86 11.50
CA PHE A 233 11.13 -6.26 12.81
C PHE A 233 12.46 -5.91 13.51
N ILE A 234 13.39 -6.86 13.59
CA ILE A 234 14.70 -6.56 14.21
C ILE A 234 15.48 -5.55 13.36
N GLY A 235 15.72 -5.82 12.07
CA GLY A 235 16.61 -4.99 11.25
C GLY A 235 16.07 -3.59 10.92
N LYS A 236 14.82 -3.47 10.46
CA LYS A 236 14.26 -2.20 9.95
C LYS A 236 13.65 -1.34 11.07
N HIS A 237 13.03 -1.99 12.06
CA HIS A 237 12.43 -1.28 13.19
C HIS A 237 13.42 -0.97 14.31
N SER A 238 14.66 -1.48 14.25
CA SER A 238 15.76 -0.96 15.07
C SER A 238 15.98 0.54 14.90
N ASN A 239 15.60 1.15 13.77
CA ASN A 239 15.63 2.61 13.64
C ASN A 239 14.66 3.31 14.61
N THR A 240 13.47 2.74 14.82
CA THR A 240 12.50 3.24 15.80
C THR A 240 12.98 2.98 17.23
N ARG A 241 13.55 1.80 17.50
CA ARG A 241 14.17 1.51 18.81
C ARG A 241 15.32 2.46 19.11
N PHE A 242 16.20 2.74 18.13
CA PHE A 242 17.27 3.72 18.26
C PHE A 242 16.73 5.11 18.64
N ASN A 243 15.63 5.53 18.01
CA ASN A 243 14.92 6.77 18.33
C ASN A 243 14.35 6.77 19.77
N ASN A 244 13.87 5.62 20.27
CA ASN A 244 13.36 5.49 21.64
C ASN A 244 14.43 5.26 22.71
N SER A 245 15.62 4.82 22.33
CA SER A 245 16.65 4.42 23.29
C SER A 245 17.84 5.37 23.28
N VAL A 246 18.48 5.59 22.14
CA VAL A 246 19.74 6.35 22.07
C VAL A 246 19.49 7.86 22.11
N LEU A 247 18.48 8.34 21.40
CA LEU A 247 18.15 9.78 21.38
C LEU A 247 17.74 10.37 22.73
N PRO A 248 16.87 9.74 23.55
CA PRO A 248 16.59 10.27 24.88
C PRO A 248 17.80 10.24 25.81
N LEU A 249 18.69 9.25 25.70
CA LEU A 249 19.96 9.27 26.44
C LEU A 249 20.83 10.46 26.01
N LEU A 250 20.98 10.70 24.71
CA LEU A 250 21.69 11.88 24.18
C LEU A 250 21.07 13.19 24.70
N ASP A 251 19.75 13.27 24.69
CA ASP A 251 19.02 14.43 25.17
C ASP A 251 19.25 14.70 26.65
N THR A 252 19.21 13.68 27.50
CA THR A 252 19.56 13.82 28.93
C THR A 252 21.01 14.27 29.12
N TRP A 253 21.93 13.76 28.30
CA TRP A 253 23.33 14.17 28.37
C TRP A 253 23.53 15.64 27.97
N ILE A 254 22.80 16.15 26.97
CA ILE A 254 22.88 17.55 26.51
C ILE A 254 22.18 18.49 27.47
N ARG A 255 20.92 18.21 27.80
CA ARG A 255 20.06 19.12 28.58
C ARG A 255 20.19 18.94 30.09
N LYS A 256 20.88 17.89 30.54
CA LYS A 256 21.03 17.53 31.97
C LYS A 256 19.68 17.33 32.68
N VAL A 257 18.73 16.72 31.97
CA VAL A 257 17.39 16.42 32.48
C VAL A 257 17.23 14.95 32.88
N GLY A 258 16.26 14.66 33.75
CA GLY A 258 15.94 13.29 34.15
C GLY A 258 15.18 12.49 33.09
N PRO A 259 15.02 11.16 33.29
CA PRO A 259 14.26 10.29 32.39
C PRO A 259 12.80 10.71 32.21
N ASP A 260 12.22 11.43 33.16
CA ASP A 260 10.87 11.98 33.12
C ASP A 260 10.69 13.08 32.06
N GLN A 261 11.74 13.85 31.80
CA GLN A 261 11.74 15.00 30.87
C GLN A 261 12.46 14.72 29.54
N ALA A 262 13.19 13.61 29.45
CA ALA A 262 13.91 13.20 28.25
C ALA A 262 12.97 13.10 27.02
N GLN A 263 13.49 13.45 25.85
CA GLN A 263 12.77 13.36 24.59
C GLN A 263 13.54 12.50 23.59
N GLY A 264 12.83 11.74 22.76
CA GLY A 264 13.40 11.14 21.56
C GLY A 264 13.29 12.07 20.35
N GLY A 265 13.79 11.61 19.21
CA GLY A 265 13.49 12.19 17.91
C GLY A 265 12.06 11.92 17.46
N ARG A 266 11.81 12.09 16.16
CA ARG A 266 10.48 11.99 15.55
C ARG A 266 10.35 10.71 14.77
N TYR A 267 9.25 10.01 14.97
CA TYR A 267 8.90 8.81 14.24
C TYR A 267 7.93 9.17 13.11
N TRP A 268 8.32 8.88 11.87
CA TRP A 268 7.51 9.18 10.70
C TRP A 268 6.63 8.02 10.31
N ASN A 269 5.33 8.28 10.20
CA ASN A 269 4.38 7.29 9.69
C ASN A 269 4.72 6.93 8.24
N ASN A 270 4.67 5.63 7.95
CA ASN A 270 4.98 5.08 6.64
C ASN A 270 3.70 4.79 5.84
N TYR A 271 2.65 4.33 6.53
CA TYR A 271 1.51 3.69 5.88
C TYR A 271 0.59 4.69 5.20
N THR A 272 0.28 5.78 5.90
CA THR A 272 -0.43 6.96 5.37
C THR A 272 0.41 7.71 4.35
N TRP A 273 1.71 7.88 4.59
CA TRP A 273 2.63 8.56 3.68
C TRP A 273 2.71 7.88 2.31
N HIS A 274 2.67 6.55 2.27
CA HIS A 274 2.61 5.80 1.00
C HIS A 274 1.26 5.92 0.29
N GLY A 275 0.23 6.44 0.95
CA GLY A 275 -1.17 6.30 0.52
C GLY A 275 -1.70 4.87 0.67
N ASP A 276 -0.94 3.97 1.30
CA ASP A 276 -1.25 2.55 1.38
C ASP A 276 -2.36 2.26 2.39
N GLN A 277 -2.47 3.07 3.45
CA GLN A 277 -3.60 3.00 4.37
C GLN A 277 -4.87 3.39 3.61
N ASP A 278 -5.90 2.54 3.67
CA ASP A 278 -7.24 2.95 3.24
C ASP A 278 -7.81 3.88 4.31
N PRO A 279 -7.87 5.20 4.04
CA PRO A 279 -8.28 6.17 5.05
C PRO A 279 -9.78 6.08 5.36
N SER A 280 -10.56 5.27 4.64
CA SER A 280 -11.97 5.05 4.94
C SER A 280 -12.19 4.07 6.09
N GLN A 281 -11.31 3.07 6.25
CA GLN A 281 -11.46 1.97 7.21
C GLN A 281 -11.67 2.48 8.65
N PRO A 282 -10.82 3.39 9.19
CA PRO A 282 -11.04 3.92 10.53
C PRO A 282 -12.38 4.64 10.72
N PHE A 283 -12.94 5.23 9.66
CA PHE A 283 -14.18 6.01 9.75
C PHE A 283 -15.44 5.16 9.81
N TRP A 284 -15.42 3.91 9.32
CA TRP A 284 -16.60 3.05 9.34
C TRP A 284 -16.49 1.86 10.28
N ASN A 285 -15.27 1.42 10.65
CA ASN A 285 -15.08 0.32 11.60
C ASN A 285 -14.11 0.61 12.76
N GLY A 286 -13.48 1.79 12.81
CA GLY A 286 -12.58 2.16 13.90
C GLY A 286 -11.25 1.41 13.95
N THR A 287 -10.92 0.60 12.94
CA THR A 287 -9.63 -0.10 12.83
C THR A 287 -8.69 0.63 11.87
N GLN A 288 -7.38 0.41 12.02
CA GLN A 288 -6.41 0.94 11.04
C GLN A 288 -6.74 0.47 9.62
N ASN A 289 -7.11 -0.82 9.50
CA ASN A 289 -7.60 -1.56 8.33
C ASN A 289 -8.19 -2.90 8.82
N CYS A 290 -9.17 -3.47 8.12
CA CYS A 290 -9.82 -4.74 8.49
C CYS A 290 -9.71 -5.86 7.42
N ASP A 291 -8.49 -6.26 7.06
CA ASP A 291 -8.27 -7.21 5.97
C ASP A 291 -8.19 -8.67 6.43
N VAL A 292 -8.87 -9.56 5.71
CA VAL A 292 -8.75 -11.03 5.88
C VAL A 292 -7.39 -11.56 5.38
N ASP A 293 -7.18 -12.87 5.52
CA ASP A 293 -6.16 -13.56 4.72
C ASP A 293 -6.68 -13.76 3.29
N LEU A 294 -5.82 -13.65 2.27
CA LEU A 294 -6.26 -13.78 0.88
C LEU A 294 -6.84 -15.17 0.56
N SER A 295 -6.48 -16.20 1.33
CA SER A 295 -7.06 -17.53 1.22
C SER A 295 -8.57 -17.58 1.52
N ASP A 296 -9.11 -16.58 2.24
CA ASP A 296 -10.55 -16.43 2.50
C ASP A 296 -11.36 -16.16 1.22
N MET A 297 -10.73 -15.63 0.17
CA MET A 297 -11.39 -15.39 -1.13
C MET A 297 -12.00 -16.65 -1.75
N ARG A 298 -11.56 -17.84 -1.34
CA ARG A 298 -12.13 -19.12 -1.80
C ARG A 298 -13.59 -19.31 -1.39
N PHE A 299 -14.02 -18.66 -0.31
CA PHE A 299 -15.40 -18.71 0.18
C PHE A 299 -16.30 -17.66 -0.49
N THR A 300 -15.71 -16.69 -1.19
CA THR A 300 -16.45 -15.63 -1.88
C THR A 300 -17.29 -16.20 -3.03
N LYS A 301 -18.54 -15.75 -3.14
CA LYS A 301 -19.44 -16.06 -4.27
C LYS A 301 -19.63 -14.87 -5.22
N PHE A 302 -19.43 -13.65 -4.73
CA PHE A 302 -19.31 -12.46 -5.56
C PHE A 302 -18.10 -11.63 -5.18
N ASN A 303 -17.10 -11.59 -6.05
CA ASN A 303 -15.85 -10.88 -5.84
C ASN A 303 -15.81 -9.63 -6.72
N THR A 304 -15.76 -8.46 -6.11
CA THR A 304 -15.51 -7.21 -6.80
C THR A 304 -14.06 -6.80 -6.59
N SER A 305 -13.28 -6.72 -7.67
CA SER A 305 -11.97 -6.07 -7.64
C SER A 305 -12.12 -4.60 -8.05
N TRP A 306 -11.90 -3.69 -7.12
CA TRP A 306 -12.12 -2.25 -7.30
C TRP A 306 -10.79 -1.49 -7.20
N GLY A 307 -10.28 -0.98 -8.33
CA GLY A 307 -8.96 -0.32 -8.34
C GLY A 307 -7.80 -1.25 -7.93
N LYS A 308 -8.00 -2.58 -8.02
CA LYS A 308 -7.00 -3.58 -7.64
C LYS A 308 -6.70 -4.55 -8.77
N ASN A 309 -5.42 -4.60 -9.14
CA ASN A 309 -4.89 -5.58 -10.08
C ASN A 309 -4.21 -6.74 -9.33
N PHE A 310 -4.97 -7.81 -9.10
CA PHE A 310 -4.49 -9.00 -8.39
C PHE A 310 -3.41 -9.77 -9.13
N VAL A 311 -3.47 -9.79 -10.47
CA VAL A 311 -2.54 -10.57 -11.28
C VAL A 311 -1.13 -10.00 -11.18
N GLU A 312 -0.96 -8.67 -11.25
CA GLU A 312 0.38 -8.06 -11.26
C GLU A 312 0.88 -7.62 -9.87
N ASN A 313 -0.01 -7.09 -9.02
CA ASN A 313 0.38 -6.56 -7.71
C ASN A 313 0.29 -7.61 -6.59
N LYS A 314 -0.36 -8.76 -6.84
CA LYS A 314 -0.46 -9.86 -5.87
C LYS A 314 -0.15 -11.23 -6.51
N MET A 315 0.82 -11.29 -7.43
CA MET A 315 1.08 -12.49 -8.26
C MET A 315 1.12 -13.83 -7.48
N PRO A 316 1.83 -13.94 -6.32
CA PRO A 316 1.89 -15.18 -5.54
C PRO A 316 0.55 -15.62 -4.93
N GLU A 317 -0.43 -14.72 -4.89
CA GLU A 317 -1.75 -14.89 -4.25
C GLU A 317 -2.87 -14.93 -5.28
N ALA A 318 -2.58 -14.58 -6.55
CA ALA A 318 -3.59 -14.44 -7.58
C ALA A 318 -4.39 -15.72 -7.80
N HIS A 319 -3.80 -16.88 -7.46
CA HIS A 319 -4.47 -18.17 -7.50
C HIS A 319 -5.69 -18.25 -6.56
N TRP A 320 -5.74 -17.53 -5.43
CA TRP A 320 -6.93 -17.53 -4.57
C TRP A 320 -8.17 -16.99 -5.28
N LYS A 321 -7.97 -15.97 -6.13
CA LYS A 321 -9.02 -15.45 -6.99
C LYS A 321 -9.39 -16.43 -8.11
N LEU A 322 -8.41 -17.11 -8.71
CA LEU A 322 -8.70 -18.13 -9.73
C LEU A 322 -9.46 -19.32 -9.13
N GLU A 323 -9.08 -19.74 -7.92
CA GLU A 323 -9.73 -20.78 -7.14
C GLU A 323 -11.18 -20.43 -6.77
N SER A 324 -11.51 -19.15 -6.60
CA SER A 324 -12.91 -18.74 -6.39
C SER A 324 -13.74 -18.85 -7.67
N ILE A 325 -13.15 -18.52 -8.84
CA ILE A 325 -13.79 -18.74 -10.16
C ILE A 325 -14.09 -20.23 -10.36
N GLU A 326 -13.13 -21.11 -10.08
CA GLU A 326 -13.32 -22.57 -10.15
C GLU A 326 -14.42 -23.08 -9.22
N ARG A 327 -14.71 -22.35 -8.13
CA ARG A 327 -15.79 -22.62 -7.18
C ARG A 327 -17.11 -21.92 -7.53
N GLY A 328 -17.21 -21.37 -8.74
CA GLY A 328 -18.41 -20.72 -9.27
C GLY A 328 -18.63 -19.30 -8.76
N ALA A 329 -17.61 -18.62 -8.24
CA ALA A 329 -17.71 -17.22 -7.88
C ALA A 329 -17.85 -16.34 -9.13
N ARG A 330 -18.74 -15.35 -9.04
CA ARG A 330 -18.86 -14.29 -10.04
C ARG A 330 -17.87 -13.17 -9.74
N ILE A 331 -17.18 -12.67 -10.76
CA ILE A 331 -16.13 -11.67 -10.67
C ILE A 331 -16.54 -10.40 -11.41
N ALA A 332 -16.61 -9.30 -10.68
CA ALA A 332 -16.72 -7.96 -11.25
C ALA A 332 -15.38 -7.21 -11.10
N VAL A 333 -15.00 -6.44 -12.11
CA VAL A 333 -13.82 -5.55 -12.03
C VAL A 333 -14.25 -4.12 -12.30
N ILE A 334 -13.93 -3.22 -11.38
CA ILE A 334 -14.25 -1.78 -11.46
C ILE A 334 -12.92 -1.02 -11.56
N THR A 335 -12.56 -0.62 -12.78
CA THR A 335 -11.33 0.11 -13.08
C THR A 335 -11.50 0.96 -14.35
N PRO A 336 -10.87 2.14 -14.46
CA PRO A 336 -10.90 2.95 -15.69
C PRO A 336 -10.36 2.20 -16.92
N GLU A 337 -9.34 1.36 -16.72
CA GLU A 337 -8.65 0.59 -17.75
C GLU A 337 -9.03 -0.90 -17.71
N TYR A 338 -8.93 -1.57 -18.87
CA TYR A 338 -9.06 -3.02 -18.97
C TYR A 338 -7.74 -3.69 -18.59
N ASN A 339 -7.57 -4.01 -17.30
CA ASN A 339 -6.33 -4.57 -16.76
C ASN A 339 -6.29 -6.11 -16.79
N PRO A 340 -5.14 -6.75 -16.47
CA PRO A 340 -5.03 -8.22 -16.47
C PRO A 340 -6.03 -8.95 -15.57
N THR A 341 -6.49 -8.30 -14.50
CA THR A 341 -7.50 -8.85 -13.60
C THR A 341 -8.89 -8.88 -14.26
N ALA A 342 -9.19 -7.92 -15.15
CA ALA A 342 -10.43 -7.85 -15.94
C ALA A 342 -10.53 -8.96 -17.01
N GLN A 343 -9.42 -9.52 -17.46
CA GLN A 343 -9.40 -10.59 -18.49
C GLN A 343 -10.19 -11.84 -18.09
N ARG A 344 -10.26 -12.12 -16.78
CA ARG A 344 -10.96 -13.29 -16.21
C ARG A 344 -12.23 -12.89 -15.45
N ALA A 345 -12.71 -11.66 -15.62
CA ALA A 345 -13.94 -11.18 -14.98
C ALA A 345 -15.18 -11.59 -15.79
N ASP A 346 -16.30 -11.80 -15.11
CA ASP A 346 -17.60 -11.97 -15.77
C ASP A 346 -18.07 -10.68 -16.43
N TYR A 347 -17.72 -9.54 -15.84
CA TYR A 347 -17.89 -8.22 -16.43
C TYR A 347 -16.94 -7.19 -15.84
N TRP A 348 -16.60 -6.20 -16.66
CA TRP A 348 -15.75 -5.06 -16.30
C TRP A 348 -16.55 -3.76 -16.43
N ILE A 349 -16.47 -2.92 -15.40
CA ILE A 349 -17.14 -1.63 -15.34
C ILE A 349 -16.07 -0.53 -15.49
N PRO A 350 -15.96 0.10 -16.68
CA PRO A 350 -15.17 1.31 -16.83
C PRO A 350 -15.84 2.47 -16.12
N LEU A 351 -15.05 3.36 -15.54
CA LEU A 351 -15.53 4.60 -14.93
C LEU A 351 -14.53 5.74 -15.11
N ARG A 352 -15.01 6.97 -14.94
CA ARG A 352 -14.18 8.16 -14.81
C ARG A 352 -13.37 8.05 -13.50
N PRO A 353 -12.04 8.22 -13.51
CA PRO A 353 -11.24 8.23 -12.29
C PRO A 353 -11.81 9.18 -11.22
N GLN A 354 -11.78 8.76 -9.95
CA GLN A 354 -12.32 9.48 -8.78
C GLN A 354 -13.84 9.66 -8.74
N SER A 355 -14.61 8.97 -9.60
CA SER A 355 -16.08 9.00 -9.56
C SER A 355 -16.71 7.79 -8.83
N ASP A 356 -15.86 6.91 -8.29
CA ASP A 356 -16.21 5.63 -7.69
C ASP A 356 -17.25 5.75 -6.56
N GLY A 357 -17.16 6.79 -5.73
CA GLY A 357 -18.12 7.05 -4.67
C GLY A 357 -19.55 7.17 -5.19
N ALA A 358 -19.76 7.82 -6.35
CA ALA A 358 -21.09 7.93 -6.95
C ALA A 358 -21.61 6.58 -7.45
N LEU A 359 -20.73 5.70 -7.99
CA LEU A 359 -21.11 4.34 -8.38
C LEU A 359 -21.67 3.57 -7.19
N PHE A 360 -20.97 3.60 -6.05
CA PHE A 360 -21.41 2.88 -4.85
C PHE A 360 -22.66 3.50 -4.21
N LEU A 361 -22.78 4.82 -4.18
CA LEU A 361 -23.99 5.47 -3.67
C LEU A 361 -25.21 5.19 -4.57
N GLY A 362 -25.04 5.20 -5.90
CA GLY A 362 -26.09 4.78 -6.83
C GLY A 362 -26.48 3.31 -6.64
N ALA A 363 -25.51 2.44 -6.35
CA ALA A 363 -25.79 1.05 -6.02
C ALA A 363 -26.54 0.90 -4.70
N CYS A 364 -26.19 1.67 -3.65
CA CYS A 364 -26.94 1.71 -2.40
C CYS A 364 -28.39 2.13 -2.66
N LYS A 365 -28.64 3.15 -3.49
CA LYS A 365 -30.00 3.56 -3.85
C LYS A 365 -30.80 2.41 -4.49
N ILE A 366 -30.23 1.72 -5.47
CA ILE A 366 -30.89 0.58 -6.13
C ILE A 366 -31.17 -0.54 -5.12
N ILE A 367 -30.23 -0.84 -4.22
CA ILE A 367 -30.40 -1.85 -3.18
C ILE A 367 -31.58 -1.51 -2.27
N LEU A 368 -31.71 -0.25 -1.85
CA LEU A 368 -32.80 0.19 -0.99
C LEU A 368 -34.15 0.24 -1.72
N ASP A 369 -34.17 0.77 -2.95
CA ASP A 369 -35.38 0.89 -3.77
C ASP A 369 -35.94 -0.51 -4.14
N GLU A 370 -35.08 -1.52 -4.30
CA GLU A 370 -35.46 -2.90 -4.60
C GLU A 370 -35.54 -3.81 -3.34
N ASN A 371 -35.43 -3.25 -2.13
CA ASN A 371 -35.53 -3.96 -0.85
C ASN A 371 -34.54 -5.14 -0.68
N MET A 372 -33.28 -4.96 -1.08
CA MET A 372 -32.21 -5.97 -0.97
C MET A 372 -31.35 -5.83 0.30
N GLN A 373 -31.70 -4.91 1.21
CA GLN A 373 -30.99 -4.70 2.47
C GLN A 373 -31.34 -5.73 3.56
N ASP A 374 -30.37 -6.02 4.44
CA ASP A 374 -30.52 -6.89 5.61
C ASP A 374 -30.91 -6.04 6.84
N ILE A 375 -32.21 -5.94 7.10
CA ILE A 375 -32.77 -5.06 8.15
C ILE A 375 -32.30 -5.45 9.55
N ASP A 376 -32.20 -6.75 9.83
CA ASP A 376 -31.78 -7.24 11.15
C ASP A 376 -30.32 -6.93 11.39
N TYR A 377 -29.47 -7.14 10.37
CA TYR A 377 -28.06 -6.74 10.44
C TYR A 377 -27.90 -5.24 10.70
N LEU A 378 -28.67 -4.41 9.99
CA LEU A 378 -28.62 -2.96 10.17
C LEU A 378 -29.01 -2.50 11.57
N LYS A 379 -30.01 -3.14 12.19
CA LYS A 379 -30.40 -2.83 13.58
C LYS A 379 -29.35 -3.26 14.59
N GLN A 380 -28.75 -4.43 14.39
CA GLN A 380 -27.89 -5.07 15.39
C GLN A 380 -26.41 -4.67 15.35
N PHE A 381 -25.89 -4.30 14.18
CA PHE A 381 -24.44 -4.16 13.96
C PHE A 381 -24.01 -2.81 13.40
N THR A 382 -24.93 -1.84 13.29
CA THR A 382 -24.63 -0.53 12.68
C THR A 382 -25.19 0.62 13.49
N ASP A 383 -24.80 1.84 13.11
CA ASP A 383 -25.32 3.09 13.67
C ASP A 383 -26.63 3.55 13.01
N MET A 384 -27.16 2.81 12.04
CA MET A 384 -28.41 3.10 11.33
C MET A 384 -29.62 3.44 12.22
N PRO A 385 -29.85 2.81 13.39
CA PRO A 385 -30.96 3.17 14.27
C PRO A 385 -30.71 4.39 15.16
N LEU A 386 -29.47 4.89 15.26
CA LEU A 386 -29.14 5.99 16.17
C LEU A 386 -29.79 7.30 15.72
N LEU A 387 -30.29 8.07 16.69
CA LEU A 387 -30.97 9.34 16.47
C LEU A 387 -29.99 10.50 16.29
N VAL A 388 -30.22 11.30 15.25
CA VAL A 388 -29.53 12.55 14.97
C VAL A 388 -30.54 13.71 15.08
N ARG A 389 -30.17 14.74 15.83
CA ARG A 389 -30.96 15.95 16.01
C ARG A 389 -30.93 16.80 14.75
N THR A 390 -32.11 17.25 14.28
CA THR A 390 -32.21 18.11 13.08
C THR A 390 -31.72 19.53 13.30
N ASP A 391 -31.73 20.03 14.54
CA ASP A 391 -31.32 21.40 14.86
C ASP A 391 -29.80 21.59 14.93
N THR A 392 -29.06 20.54 15.32
CA THR A 392 -27.60 20.58 15.48
C THR A 392 -26.83 19.66 14.53
N LEU A 393 -27.50 18.70 13.89
CA LEU A 393 -26.88 17.62 13.11
C LEU A 393 -25.85 16.81 13.92
N GLN A 394 -26.07 16.69 15.23
CA GLN A 394 -25.31 15.85 16.14
C GLN A 394 -26.16 14.67 16.61
N TYR A 395 -25.53 13.61 17.10
CA TYR A 395 -26.23 12.53 17.79
C TYR A 395 -27.05 13.09 18.96
N LEU A 396 -28.22 12.49 19.19
CA LEU A 396 -29.00 12.76 20.38
C LEU A 396 -28.30 12.11 21.59
N ASP A 397 -27.69 12.95 22.43
CA ASP A 397 -27.00 12.49 23.64
C ASP A 397 -28.03 12.23 24.77
N PRO A 398 -27.95 11.11 25.49
CA PRO A 398 -28.86 10.81 26.59
C PRO A 398 -28.84 11.85 27.71
N ARG A 399 -27.75 12.61 27.89
CA ARG A 399 -27.68 13.72 28.86
C ARG A 399 -28.60 14.89 28.49
N ASP A 400 -29.01 15.01 27.23
CA ASP A 400 -29.94 16.04 26.80
C ASP A 400 -31.40 15.71 27.17
N VAL A 401 -31.70 14.44 27.49
CA VAL A 401 -33.08 13.91 27.61
C VAL A 401 -33.34 13.27 28.98
N ILE A 402 -32.33 12.67 29.60
CA ILE A 402 -32.45 11.93 30.86
C ILE A 402 -31.71 12.69 31.96
N GLN A 403 -32.46 13.09 32.99
CA GLN A 403 -31.90 13.80 34.14
C GLN A 403 -30.86 12.91 34.85
N ASP A 404 -29.71 13.50 35.17
CA ASP A 404 -28.61 12.86 35.89
C ASP A 404 -28.08 11.56 35.24
N TYR A 405 -28.17 11.43 33.92
CA TYR A 405 -27.72 10.24 33.19
C TYR A 405 -26.26 9.87 33.50
N LYS A 406 -26.03 8.58 33.77
CA LYS A 406 -24.71 8.00 33.98
C LYS A 406 -24.44 6.95 32.92
N PHE A 407 -23.25 7.01 32.33
CA PHE A 407 -22.79 5.97 31.41
C PHE A 407 -22.61 4.64 32.14
N PRO A 408 -22.88 3.50 31.47
CA PRO A 408 -22.53 2.18 32.00
C PRO A 408 -21.05 2.08 32.32
N ASP A 409 -20.69 1.30 33.34
CA ASP A 409 -19.29 0.99 33.61
C ASP A 409 -18.77 -0.02 32.59
N PHE A 410 -17.82 0.43 31.77
CA PHE A 410 -17.17 -0.40 30.75
C PHE A 410 -15.91 -1.10 31.26
N SER A 411 -15.46 -0.85 32.49
CA SER A 411 -14.18 -1.36 33.03
C SER A 411 -14.01 -2.89 32.95
N HIS A 412 -15.12 -3.62 32.96
CA HIS A 412 -15.16 -5.09 32.86
C HIS A 412 -15.71 -5.63 31.54
N SER A 413 -16.04 -4.74 30.60
CA SER A 413 -16.60 -5.06 29.28
C SER A 413 -15.52 -5.29 28.22
N TYR A 414 -15.92 -5.69 27.00
CA TYR A 414 -15.00 -5.81 25.87
C TYR A 414 -14.36 -4.45 25.53
N SER A 415 -15.16 -3.37 25.51
CA SER A 415 -14.67 -2.02 25.26
C SER A 415 -13.61 -1.58 26.27
N GLY A 416 -13.78 -1.88 27.56
CA GLY A 416 -12.80 -1.51 28.58
C GLY A 416 -11.55 -2.39 28.59
N ARG A 417 -11.71 -3.72 28.48
CA ARG A 417 -10.59 -4.66 28.62
C ARG A 417 -9.77 -4.81 27.35
N ILE A 418 -10.42 -4.85 26.18
CA ILE A 418 -9.77 -5.16 24.90
C ILE A 418 -9.53 -3.88 24.10
N GLN A 419 -10.53 -3.00 24.00
CA GLN A 419 -10.38 -1.72 23.28
C GLN A 419 -9.77 -0.60 24.15
N ALA A 420 -9.49 -0.89 25.42
CA ALA A 420 -8.87 0.03 26.38
C ALA A 420 -9.61 1.38 26.51
N LEU A 421 -10.94 1.36 26.42
CA LEU A 421 -11.78 2.54 26.50
C LEU A 421 -11.80 3.10 27.93
N LYS A 422 -11.40 4.36 28.09
CA LYS A 422 -11.31 5.03 29.38
C LYS A 422 -12.52 5.92 29.69
N PRO A 423 -12.84 6.18 30.97
CA PRO A 423 -13.94 7.06 31.37
C PRO A 423 -13.91 8.45 30.70
N GLU A 424 -12.73 9.06 30.58
CA GLU A 424 -12.59 10.36 29.92
C GLU A 424 -12.90 10.32 28.42
N TYR A 425 -12.71 9.17 27.76
CA TYR A 425 -13.07 9.00 26.35
C TYR A 425 -14.58 8.84 26.19
N ILE A 426 -15.22 8.13 27.12
CA ILE A 426 -16.67 7.96 27.14
C ILE A 426 -17.33 9.32 27.33
N GLU A 427 -16.89 10.09 28.32
CA GLU A 427 -17.45 11.42 28.61
C GLU A 427 -17.30 12.38 27.43
N ARG A 428 -16.16 12.32 26.72
CA ARG A 428 -15.88 13.12 25.52
C ARG A 428 -16.70 12.69 24.30
N LEU A 429 -16.88 11.39 24.08
CA LEU A 429 -17.61 10.86 22.93
C LEU A 429 -19.13 11.01 23.09
N GLY A 430 -19.61 11.08 24.33
CA GLY A 430 -21.04 11.17 24.62
C GLY A 430 -21.75 9.82 24.49
N GLY A 431 -23.07 9.88 24.59
CA GLY A 431 -23.95 8.72 24.45
C GLY A 431 -24.80 8.77 23.20
N PHE A 432 -25.50 7.67 22.95
CA PHE A 432 -26.39 7.53 21.81
C PHE A 432 -27.80 7.14 22.28
N MET A 433 -28.78 7.57 21.50
CA MET A 433 -30.18 7.20 21.71
C MET A 433 -30.76 6.63 20.43
N VAL A 434 -31.74 5.74 20.57
CA VAL A 434 -32.58 5.20 19.49
C VAL A 434 -34.04 5.46 19.81
N TRP A 435 -34.90 5.52 18.79
CA TRP A 435 -36.34 5.54 19.03
C TRP A 435 -36.86 4.12 19.18
N ASP A 436 -37.33 3.75 20.37
CA ASP A 436 -37.90 2.44 20.66
C ASP A 436 -39.39 2.44 20.27
N MET A 437 -39.75 1.63 19.28
CA MET A 437 -41.11 1.54 18.73
C MET A 437 -42.10 0.95 19.71
N ALA A 438 -41.66 0.00 20.54
CA ALA A 438 -42.51 -0.61 21.57
C ALA A 438 -42.82 0.39 22.69
N LYS A 439 -41.81 1.17 23.12
CA LYS A 439 -41.97 2.16 24.19
C LYS A 439 -42.45 3.53 23.71
N LYS A 440 -42.42 3.78 22.40
CA LYS A 440 -42.75 5.06 21.75
C LYS A 440 -41.99 6.25 22.34
N GLN A 441 -40.70 6.05 22.63
CA GLN A 441 -39.84 7.09 23.19
C GLN A 441 -38.38 6.86 22.79
N ALA A 442 -37.57 7.91 22.92
CA ALA A 442 -36.12 7.78 22.79
C ALA A 442 -35.54 7.04 24.01
N VAL A 443 -34.71 6.02 23.77
CA VAL A 443 -34.03 5.25 24.83
C VAL A 443 -32.52 5.23 24.58
N PRO A 444 -31.69 5.20 25.64
CA PRO A 444 -30.24 5.07 25.48
C PRO A 444 -29.85 3.74 24.85
N LEU A 445 -28.87 3.77 23.97
CA LEU A 445 -28.17 2.59 23.44
C LEU A 445 -26.67 2.77 23.66
N HIS A 446 -26.01 1.76 24.21
CA HIS A 446 -24.56 1.79 24.44
C HIS A 446 -23.81 0.73 23.63
N ARG A 447 -22.50 0.94 23.45
CA ARG A 447 -21.63 0.16 22.55
C ARG A 447 -21.48 -1.35 22.84
N GLU A 448 -21.95 -1.83 23.98
CA GLU A 448 -21.94 -3.28 24.29
C GLU A 448 -23.25 -3.95 23.86
N GLN A 449 -24.29 -3.19 23.51
CA GLN A 449 -25.56 -3.69 22.99
C GLN A 449 -25.45 -3.87 21.47
N VAL A 450 -24.69 -4.89 21.06
CA VAL A 450 -24.46 -5.26 19.65
C VAL A 450 -24.76 -6.74 19.47
N GLY A 451 -25.29 -7.14 18.30
CA GLY A 451 -25.63 -8.53 18.00
C GLY A 451 -26.55 -9.17 19.06
N TRP A 452 -26.16 -10.31 19.62
CA TRP A 452 -26.97 -11.00 20.63
C TRP A 452 -27.21 -10.19 21.92
N HIS A 453 -26.32 -9.24 22.27
CA HIS A 453 -26.54 -8.32 23.38
C HIS A 453 -27.58 -7.25 23.03
N PHE A 454 -27.66 -6.87 21.76
CA PHE A 454 -28.71 -5.99 21.25
C PHE A 454 -30.08 -6.68 21.36
N ASP A 455 -30.20 -7.92 20.89
CA ASP A 455 -31.46 -8.67 20.97
C ASP A 455 -31.95 -8.83 22.41
N LYS A 456 -31.04 -9.11 23.34
CA LYS A 456 -31.36 -9.22 24.78
C LYS A 456 -31.78 -7.91 25.44
N SER A 457 -31.50 -6.76 24.82
CA SER A 457 -31.93 -5.47 25.34
C SER A 457 -33.45 -5.27 25.24
N GLY A 458 -34.12 -6.03 24.34
CA GLY A 458 -35.54 -5.88 24.05
C GLY A 458 -35.91 -4.53 23.41
N ILE A 459 -34.93 -3.78 22.91
CA ILE A 459 -35.15 -2.51 22.20
C ILE A 459 -35.62 -2.84 20.78
N GLU A 460 -36.74 -2.25 20.36
CA GLU A 460 -37.22 -2.32 18.98
C GLU A 460 -36.93 -0.99 18.25
N PRO A 461 -35.76 -0.81 17.62
CA PRO A 461 -35.36 0.49 17.12
C PRO A 461 -36.08 0.83 15.81
N ALA A 462 -36.49 2.09 15.67
CA ALA A 462 -36.89 2.64 14.38
C ALA A 462 -35.69 2.87 13.46
N LEU A 463 -35.83 2.50 12.18
CA LEU A 463 -34.89 2.89 11.12
C LEU A 463 -35.39 4.08 10.29
N THR A 464 -36.70 4.29 10.22
CA THR A 464 -37.33 5.35 9.42
C THR A 464 -38.19 6.25 10.29
N GLY A 465 -38.52 7.43 9.79
CA GLY A 465 -39.41 8.39 10.44
C GLY A 465 -38.71 9.59 11.07
N THR A 466 -39.53 10.53 11.53
CA THR A 466 -39.12 11.73 12.28
C THR A 466 -39.82 11.70 13.62
N TYR A 467 -39.05 11.82 14.69
CA TYR A 467 -39.53 11.64 16.05
C TYR A 467 -39.32 12.91 16.86
N ARG A 468 -40.38 13.36 17.53
CA ARG A 468 -40.32 14.50 18.43
C ARG A 468 -39.77 14.07 19.78
N VAL A 469 -38.68 14.69 20.21
CA VAL A 469 -38.05 14.42 21.51
C VAL A 469 -38.04 15.69 22.35
N LYS A 470 -38.52 15.57 23.59
CA LYS A 470 -38.47 16.65 24.57
C LYS A 470 -37.14 16.61 25.33
N LEU A 471 -36.41 17.71 25.32
CA LEU A 471 -35.14 17.87 26.02
C LEU A 471 -35.37 18.31 27.47
N LEU A 472 -34.35 18.14 28.33
CA LEU A 472 -34.38 18.57 29.73
C LEU A 472 -34.58 20.08 29.91
N ASN A 473 -34.15 20.88 28.93
CA ASN A 473 -34.37 22.33 28.93
C ASN A 473 -35.80 22.74 28.51
N GLY A 474 -36.70 21.78 28.32
CA GLY A 474 -38.11 21.99 27.94
C GLY A 474 -38.35 22.22 26.44
N ARG A 475 -37.30 22.35 25.62
CA ARG A 475 -37.45 22.44 24.16
C ARG A 475 -37.80 21.08 23.58
N GLU A 476 -38.61 21.09 22.52
CA GLU A 476 -38.83 19.92 21.68
C GLU A 476 -37.99 20.05 20.40
N ILE A 477 -37.36 18.96 20.01
CA ILE A 477 -36.59 18.87 18.76
C ILE A 477 -37.10 17.70 17.92
N ASP A 478 -36.85 17.76 16.62
CA ASP A 478 -37.02 16.60 15.74
C ASP A 478 -35.71 15.83 15.64
N ALA A 479 -35.78 14.52 15.80
CA ALA A 479 -34.67 13.60 15.61
C ALA A 479 -35.04 12.52 14.60
N LEU A 480 -34.08 12.15 13.74
CA LEU A 480 -34.23 11.13 12.71
C LEU A 480 -33.20 10.02 12.96
N PRO A 481 -33.55 8.74 12.74
CA PRO A 481 -32.55 7.68 12.66
C PRO A 481 -31.58 7.93 11.48
N ILE A 482 -30.33 7.51 11.60
CA ILE A 482 -29.33 7.65 10.52
C ILE A 482 -29.80 7.01 9.21
N TYR A 483 -30.48 5.86 9.28
CA TYR A 483 -31.01 5.21 8.09
C TYR A 483 -32.00 6.09 7.32
N GLN A 484 -32.87 6.84 8.02
CA GLN A 484 -33.75 7.84 7.40
C GLN A 484 -32.96 8.96 6.70
N LEU A 485 -31.83 9.39 7.28
CA LEU A 485 -30.96 10.38 6.66
C LEU A 485 -30.30 9.85 5.39
N TYR A 486 -29.88 8.58 5.36
CA TYR A 486 -29.38 7.94 4.14
C TYR A 486 -30.45 7.85 3.05
N LEU A 487 -31.71 7.52 3.39
CA LEU A 487 -32.80 7.51 2.41
C LEU A 487 -33.00 8.87 1.74
N ILE A 488 -32.82 9.97 2.48
CA ILE A 488 -32.88 11.33 1.95
C ILE A 488 -31.65 11.61 1.07
N HIS A 489 -30.44 11.33 1.58
CA HIS A 489 -29.20 11.64 0.87
C HIS A 489 -29.06 10.87 -0.44
N LEU A 490 -29.47 9.60 -0.46
CA LEU A 490 -29.33 8.74 -1.64
C LEU A 490 -30.22 9.17 -2.81
N GLN A 491 -31.24 10.02 -2.60
CA GLN A 491 -32.04 10.56 -3.69
C GLN A 491 -31.20 11.36 -4.72
N ASP A 492 -30.07 11.92 -4.29
CA ASP A 492 -29.14 12.63 -5.18
C ASP A 492 -28.36 11.70 -6.14
N TYR A 493 -28.47 10.38 -5.98
CA TYR A 493 -27.71 9.37 -6.72
C TYR A 493 -28.60 8.41 -7.49
N ASP A 494 -29.61 8.92 -8.20
CA ASP A 494 -30.36 8.11 -9.17
C ASP A 494 -29.44 7.53 -10.27
N LEU A 495 -29.97 6.58 -11.05
CA LEU A 495 -29.21 5.87 -12.08
C LEU A 495 -28.66 6.80 -13.17
N ASP A 496 -29.40 7.86 -13.52
CA ASP A 496 -29.06 8.78 -14.60
C ASP A 496 -27.94 9.73 -14.16
N THR A 497 -28.07 10.27 -12.95
CA THR A 497 -27.06 11.08 -12.28
C THR A 497 -25.78 10.28 -12.04
N THR A 498 -25.91 9.05 -11.54
CA THR A 498 -24.76 8.14 -11.34
C THR A 498 -24.04 7.86 -12.65
N HIS A 499 -24.77 7.55 -13.73
CA HIS A 499 -24.19 7.38 -15.06
C HIS A 499 -23.51 8.66 -15.56
N GLN A 500 -24.11 9.83 -15.36
CA GLN A 500 -23.54 11.09 -15.80
C GLN A 500 -22.20 11.40 -15.11
N ILE A 501 -22.11 11.13 -13.81
CA ILE A 501 -20.91 11.36 -13.00
C ILE A 501 -19.81 10.35 -13.37
N THR A 502 -20.18 9.07 -13.42
CA THR A 502 -19.22 7.96 -13.58
C THR A 502 -18.84 7.67 -15.01
N ARG A 503 -19.72 7.99 -15.97
CA ARG A 503 -19.66 7.53 -17.37
C ARG A 503 -19.72 6.01 -17.54
N SER A 504 -20.05 5.27 -16.47
CA SER A 504 -20.22 3.81 -16.51
C SER A 504 -21.56 3.43 -17.16
N PRO A 505 -21.64 2.37 -17.96
CA PRO A 505 -22.90 1.91 -18.55
C PRO A 505 -23.98 1.62 -17.50
N LYS A 506 -25.20 2.12 -17.72
CA LYS A 506 -26.33 2.01 -16.77
C LYS A 506 -26.67 0.55 -16.45
N ASP A 507 -26.64 -0.32 -17.46
CA ASP A 507 -26.91 -1.74 -17.31
C ASP A 507 -25.89 -2.43 -16.39
N LEU A 508 -24.62 -2.05 -16.46
CA LEU A 508 -23.57 -2.56 -15.58
C LEU A 508 -23.71 -2.03 -14.14
N LEU A 509 -24.10 -0.77 -13.96
CA LEU A 509 -24.39 -0.20 -12.65
C LEU A 509 -25.52 -0.96 -11.95
N VAL A 510 -26.64 -1.18 -12.66
CA VAL A 510 -27.80 -1.94 -12.15
C VAL A 510 -27.41 -3.39 -11.88
N ARG A 511 -26.71 -4.04 -12.81
CA ARG A 511 -26.25 -5.42 -12.64
C ARG A 511 -25.37 -5.57 -11.40
N TRP A 512 -24.39 -4.69 -11.21
CA TRP A 512 -23.50 -4.75 -10.05
C TRP A 512 -24.23 -4.51 -8.73
N ALA A 513 -25.17 -3.56 -8.68
CA ALA A 513 -25.98 -3.32 -7.50
C ALA A 513 -26.82 -4.55 -7.13
N ARG A 514 -27.48 -5.19 -8.10
CA ARG A 514 -28.28 -6.42 -7.90
C ARG A 514 -27.43 -7.61 -7.51
N ASP A 515 -26.27 -7.81 -8.15
CA ASP A 515 -25.34 -8.88 -7.78
C ASP A 515 -24.81 -8.67 -6.35
N SER A 516 -24.49 -7.43 -5.96
CA SER A 516 -24.09 -7.10 -4.57
C SER A 516 -25.22 -7.31 -3.56
N GLY A 517 -26.45 -6.98 -3.94
CA GLY A 517 -27.65 -7.18 -3.13
C GLY A 517 -27.98 -8.64 -2.89
N THR A 518 -27.93 -9.47 -3.94
CA THR A 518 -28.49 -10.82 -3.95
C THR A 518 -27.47 -11.95 -3.75
N ILE A 519 -26.22 -11.80 -4.21
CA ILE A 519 -25.22 -12.87 -4.10
C ILE A 519 -24.52 -12.76 -2.74
N LYS A 520 -24.43 -13.88 -2.02
CA LYS A 520 -23.75 -13.99 -0.72
C LYS A 520 -22.88 -15.26 -0.66
N PRO A 521 -21.70 -15.23 -0.04
CA PRO A 521 -21.00 -14.06 0.49
C PRO A 521 -20.41 -13.17 -0.63
N ALA A 522 -20.51 -11.84 -0.45
CA ALA A 522 -19.97 -10.85 -1.39
C ALA A 522 -18.83 -10.03 -0.76
N ALA A 523 -17.76 -9.83 -1.52
CA ALA A 523 -16.59 -9.07 -1.11
C ALA A 523 -16.23 -7.98 -2.12
N ILE A 524 -15.77 -6.84 -1.60
CA ILE A 524 -15.10 -5.79 -2.36
C ILE A 524 -13.65 -5.81 -1.93
N HIS A 525 -12.75 -5.92 -2.90
CA HIS A 525 -11.31 -5.83 -2.67
C HIS A 525 -10.74 -4.64 -3.41
N ASN A 526 -10.15 -3.73 -2.66
CA ASN A 526 -9.55 -2.51 -3.16
C ASN A 526 -8.03 -2.48 -2.97
N GLY A 527 -7.38 -1.42 -3.44
CA GLY A 527 -5.96 -1.19 -3.23
C GLY A 527 -5.50 0.16 -3.77
N GLU A 528 -4.24 0.23 -4.16
CA GLU A 528 -3.51 1.46 -4.48
C GLU A 528 -4.19 2.28 -5.58
N GLY A 529 -4.85 1.64 -6.54
CA GLY A 529 -5.56 2.31 -7.63
C GLY A 529 -6.73 3.21 -7.18
N VAL A 530 -7.21 3.05 -5.94
CA VAL A 530 -8.24 3.92 -5.34
C VAL A 530 -7.78 4.56 -4.03
N CYS A 531 -6.94 3.88 -3.24
CA CYS A 531 -6.42 4.41 -1.97
C CYS A 531 -5.59 5.68 -2.15
N HIS A 532 -4.96 5.86 -3.30
CA HIS A 532 -4.09 7.00 -3.59
C HIS A 532 -4.84 8.25 -4.07
N TYR A 533 -6.18 8.23 -4.04
CA TYR A 533 -6.99 9.41 -4.32
C TYR A 533 -7.35 10.21 -3.07
N PHE A 534 -7.37 11.54 -3.22
CA PHE A 534 -7.67 12.48 -2.16
C PHE A 534 -9.02 12.21 -1.46
N HIS A 535 -10.03 11.76 -2.21
CA HIS A 535 -11.38 11.49 -1.69
C HIS A 535 -11.62 10.01 -1.32
N MET A 536 -10.57 9.20 -1.13
CA MET A 536 -10.74 7.78 -0.79
C MET A 536 -11.57 7.58 0.48
N THR A 537 -11.48 8.46 1.49
CA THR A 537 -12.31 8.34 2.70
C THR A 537 -13.81 8.29 2.38
N ALA A 538 -14.29 9.12 1.45
CA ALA A 538 -15.70 9.11 1.05
C ALA A 538 -16.02 7.91 0.15
N ASN A 539 -15.16 7.62 -0.83
CA ASN A 539 -15.37 6.52 -1.77
C ASN A 539 -15.39 5.15 -1.06
N GLY A 540 -14.44 4.91 -0.16
CA GLY A 540 -14.35 3.67 0.59
C GLY A 540 -15.49 3.49 1.60
N ARG A 541 -15.99 4.58 2.20
CA ARG A 541 -17.21 4.53 3.03
C ARG A 541 -18.44 4.15 2.20
N ALA A 542 -18.58 4.70 0.99
CA ALA A 542 -19.66 4.33 0.09
C ALA A 542 -19.57 2.85 -0.35
N ALA A 543 -18.37 2.35 -0.65
CA ALA A 543 -18.15 0.94 -0.97
C ALA A 543 -18.51 0.02 0.21
N ALA A 544 -18.02 0.35 1.42
CA ALA A 544 -18.34 -0.38 2.63
C ALA A 544 -19.85 -0.36 2.93
N LEU A 545 -20.53 0.77 2.70
CA LEU A 545 -21.97 0.90 2.89
C LEU A 545 -22.77 -0.12 2.07
N VAL A 546 -22.37 -0.45 0.84
CA VAL A 546 -23.02 -1.50 0.03
C VAL A 546 -22.99 -2.85 0.76
N LEU A 547 -21.83 -3.22 1.33
CA LEU A 547 -21.69 -4.49 2.04
C LEU A 547 -22.33 -4.46 3.43
N THR A 548 -22.40 -3.29 4.08
CA THR A 548 -23.12 -3.09 5.33
C THR A 548 -24.62 -3.21 5.15
N LEU A 549 -25.20 -2.53 4.14
CA LEU A 549 -26.62 -2.60 3.80
C LEU A 549 -27.05 -4.04 3.52
N THR A 550 -26.17 -4.83 2.95
CA THR A 550 -26.48 -6.19 2.51
C THR A 550 -26.02 -7.28 3.50
N GLY A 551 -25.63 -6.90 4.71
CA GLY A 551 -25.26 -7.84 5.78
C GLY A 551 -24.04 -8.71 5.47
N ASN A 552 -23.10 -8.23 4.65
CA ASN A 552 -21.91 -8.98 4.23
C ASN A 552 -20.70 -8.78 5.14
N ILE A 553 -20.67 -7.77 6.01
CA ILE A 553 -19.51 -7.54 6.87
C ILE A 553 -19.44 -8.60 7.99
N GLY A 554 -18.26 -9.20 8.18
CA GLY A 554 -17.98 -10.14 9.27
C GLY A 554 -18.29 -11.62 9.00
N LYS A 555 -18.56 -12.01 7.74
CA LYS A 555 -18.77 -13.40 7.31
C LYS A 555 -17.59 -13.87 6.46
N PHE A 556 -17.31 -15.18 6.43
CA PHE A 556 -16.25 -15.74 5.57
C PHE A 556 -16.55 -15.50 4.09
N GLY A 557 -15.53 -15.12 3.32
CA GLY A 557 -15.65 -14.84 1.89
C GLY A 557 -16.32 -13.51 1.55
N SER A 558 -16.62 -12.66 2.52
CA SER A 558 -17.25 -11.35 2.32
C SER A 558 -16.50 -10.22 3.02
N GLY A 559 -16.93 -8.98 2.77
CA GLY A 559 -16.36 -7.79 3.42
C GLY A 559 -15.67 -6.82 2.46
N CYS A 560 -15.30 -5.65 2.99
CA CYS A 560 -14.62 -4.60 2.25
C CYS A 560 -13.14 -4.57 2.66
N HIS A 561 -12.31 -5.18 1.83
CA HIS A 561 -10.89 -5.42 2.10
C HIS A 561 -10.02 -4.52 1.23
N THR A 562 -8.85 -4.17 1.76
CA THR A 562 -7.86 -3.34 1.10
C THR A 562 -6.51 -4.05 1.07
N TRP A 563 -5.78 -3.91 -0.03
CA TRP A 563 -4.51 -4.60 -0.21
C TRP A 563 -3.45 -3.64 -0.73
N SER A 564 -2.59 -3.15 0.16
CA SER A 564 -1.47 -2.27 -0.19
C SER A 564 -0.14 -2.85 0.30
N GLY A 565 0.64 -2.12 1.11
CA GLY A 565 1.89 -2.57 1.75
C GLY A 565 1.73 -3.41 3.03
N ASN A 566 2.86 -3.86 3.57
CA ASN A 566 2.99 -4.84 4.67
C ASN A 566 2.75 -4.23 6.08
N TYR A 567 1.50 -3.86 6.40
CA TYR A 567 1.19 -3.00 7.54
C TYR A 567 0.92 -3.69 8.89
N LYS A 568 0.58 -4.99 8.91
CA LYS A 568 -0.03 -5.70 10.07
C LYS A 568 0.91 -5.91 11.29
N VAL A 569 1.47 -4.86 11.91
CA VAL A 569 2.19 -4.93 13.22
C VAL A 569 1.33 -5.57 14.29
N GLY A 570 0.01 -5.37 14.22
CA GLY A 570 -0.95 -5.87 15.20
C GLY A 570 -0.86 -7.37 15.45
N ILE A 571 -0.28 -8.15 14.54
CA ILE A 571 0.03 -9.57 14.75
C ILE A 571 0.87 -9.77 16.03
N TRP A 572 1.84 -8.89 16.30
CA TRP A 572 2.62 -8.95 17.53
C TRP A 572 1.76 -8.63 18.75
N ASN A 573 0.85 -7.66 18.66
CA ASN A 573 -0.05 -7.30 19.76
C ASN A 573 -1.04 -8.41 20.12
N ALA A 574 -1.32 -9.32 19.19
CA ALA A 574 -2.23 -10.45 19.39
C ALA A 574 -1.60 -11.63 20.15
N THR A 575 -0.28 -11.62 20.40
CA THR A 575 0.38 -12.75 21.05
C THR A 575 0.33 -12.64 22.59
N PRO A 576 0.00 -13.72 23.34
CA PRO A 576 -0.11 -13.65 24.80
C PRO A 576 1.19 -13.28 25.51
N TRP A 577 2.34 -13.62 24.91
CA TRP A 577 3.67 -13.45 25.48
C TRP A 577 4.32 -12.10 25.20
N SER A 578 3.86 -11.36 24.19
CA SER A 578 4.47 -10.08 23.79
C SER A 578 4.09 -8.90 24.66
N GLY A 579 3.31 -9.06 25.73
CA GLY A 579 2.83 -7.94 26.54
C GLY A 579 2.11 -6.88 25.70
N VAL A 580 2.68 -5.68 25.59
CA VAL A 580 2.15 -4.58 24.75
C VAL A 580 2.46 -4.73 23.24
N GLY A 581 2.88 -5.92 22.81
CA GLY A 581 3.10 -6.25 21.41
C GLY A 581 4.39 -5.67 20.86
N GLY A 582 4.32 -5.06 19.67
CA GLY A 582 5.50 -4.46 19.04
C GLY A 582 6.19 -3.39 19.90
N GLY A 583 5.45 -2.75 20.81
CA GLY A 583 5.95 -1.75 21.75
C GLY A 583 7.03 -2.28 22.71
N VAL A 584 7.04 -3.58 23.00
CA VAL A 584 8.06 -4.18 23.88
C VAL A 584 9.46 -4.03 23.30
N HIS A 585 9.63 -4.29 22.00
CA HIS A 585 10.93 -4.14 21.34
C HIS A 585 11.22 -2.68 20.97
N LEU A 586 10.20 -1.95 20.51
CA LEU A 586 10.34 -0.61 19.95
C LEU A 586 10.52 0.47 21.01
N SER A 587 9.90 0.25 22.16
CA SER A 587 9.72 1.27 23.19
C SER A 587 10.24 0.84 24.56
N GLU A 588 11.11 -0.18 24.60
CA GLU A 588 11.83 -0.57 25.81
C GLU A 588 12.49 0.66 26.45
N ASP A 589 12.31 0.79 27.77
CA ASP A 589 12.85 1.91 28.53
C ASP A 589 14.39 1.80 28.62
N PRO A 590 15.16 2.75 28.05
CA PRO A 590 16.62 2.65 28.04
C PRO A 590 17.26 2.79 29.44
N TRP A 591 16.52 3.24 30.46
CA TRP A 591 16.98 3.25 31.86
C TRP A 591 16.68 1.95 32.60
N HIS A 592 15.85 1.07 32.03
CA HIS A 592 15.42 -0.19 32.63
C HIS A 592 15.47 -1.33 31.61
N ILE A 593 16.59 -1.41 30.87
CA ILE A 593 16.80 -2.43 29.85
C ILE A 593 16.75 -3.82 30.50
N ASN A 594 15.97 -4.72 29.91
CA ASN A 594 15.94 -6.10 30.34
C ASN A 594 17.04 -6.89 29.60
N LEU A 595 17.90 -7.54 30.36
CA LEU A 595 19.00 -8.37 29.84
C LEU A 595 18.68 -9.88 29.92
N ASP A 596 17.55 -10.26 30.53
CA ASP A 596 17.09 -11.64 30.55
C ASP A 596 16.43 -11.99 29.22
N ALA A 597 17.07 -12.91 28.49
CA ALA A 597 16.60 -13.41 27.21
C ALA A 597 15.28 -14.19 27.31
N ASN A 598 14.86 -14.62 28.51
CA ASN A 598 13.65 -15.40 28.75
C ASN A 598 12.50 -14.57 29.34
N ALA A 599 12.69 -13.28 29.59
CA ALA A 599 11.67 -12.44 30.20
C ALA A 599 10.40 -12.38 29.35
N HIS A 600 9.25 -12.47 30.01
CA HIS A 600 7.97 -12.35 29.34
C HIS A 600 7.77 -10.89 28.91
N GLY A 601 7.14 -10.63 27.76
CA GLY A 601 6.91 -9.26 27.24
C GLY A 601 6.06 -8.36 28.16
N LYS A 602 5.43 -8.93 29.20
CA LYS A 602 4.67 -8.18 30.24
C LYS A 602 5.58 -7.65 31.35
N GLU A 603 6.77 -8.22 31.49
CA GLU A 603 7.78 -7.83 32.48
C GLU A 603 8.67 -6.71 31.94
N ILE A 604 8.76 -6.58 30.62
CA ILE A 604 9.55 -5.54 29.94
C ILE A 604 8.95 -4.17 30.24
N LYS A 605 9.77 -3.32 30.86
CA LYS A 605 9.42 -1.91 31.09
C LYS A 605 9.56 -1.15 29.78
N TYR A 606 8.51 -0.45 29.40
CA TYR A 606 8.46 0.32 28.17
C TYR A 606 8.03 1.76 28.47
N ARG A 607 8.57 2.68 27.70
CA ARG A 607 8.21 4.10 27.72
C ARG A 607 8.48 4.73 26.37
N ASN A 608 7.49 5.44 25.84
CA ASN A 608 7.63 6.15 24.56
C ASN A 608 8.29 7.52 24.78
N TYR A 609 9.47 7.70 24.19
CA TYR A 609 10.22 8.96 24.16
C TYR A 609 10.10 9.68 22.81
N TYR A 610 10.04 8.90 21.72
CA TYR A 610 9.82 9.47 20.39
C TYR A 610 8.38 10.00 20.23
N TYR A 611 8.20 10.86 19.23
CA TYR A 611 6.90 11.46 18.91
C TYR A 611 6.50 11.06 17.50
N GLY A 612 5.30 10.52 17.33
CA GLY A 612 4.76 10.15 16.03
C GLY A 612 4.33 11.38 15.24
N GLU A 613 4.80 11.50 14.01
CA GLU A 613 4.50 12.59 13.08
C GLU A 613 3.98 12.02 11.76
N GLU A 614 3.05 12.73 11.13
CA GLU A 614 2.40 12.35 9.87
C GLU A 614 3.07 13.06 8.69
N PRO A 615 3.88 12.36 7.87
CA PRO A 615 4.58 12.99 6.77
C PRO A 615 3.64 13.48 5.65
N ALA A 616 2.39 13.01 5.56
CA ALA A 616 1.45 13.48 4.53
C ALA A 616 1.22 15.00 4.56
N TYR A 617 1.46 15.65 5.70
CA TYR A 617 1.38 17.10 5.85
C TYR A 617 2.48 17.88 5.13
N TRP A 618 3.57 17.22 4.73
CA TRP A 618 4.65 17.80 3.93
C TRP A 618 4.23 18.20 2.53
N ASN A 619 3.04 17.78 2.09
CA ASN A 619 2.44 18.31 0.87
C ASN A 619 2.11 19.82 0.98
N HIS A 620 2.16 20.38 2.20
CA HIS A 620 2.14 21.81 2.48
C HIS A 620 3.54 22.41 2.75
N GLY A 621 4.59 21.76 2.23
CA GLY A 621 5.99 22.16 2.46
C GLY A 621 6.44 21.95 3.90
N ASP A 622 7.49 22.68 4.28
CA ASP A 622 8.18 22.55 5.57
C ASP A 622 7.52 23.35 6.72
N THR A 623 6.28 23.78 6.54
CA THR A 623 5.57 24.67 7.46
C THR A 623 4.19 24.14 7.80
N ALA A 624 3.76 24.36 9.04
CA ALA A 624 2.40 24.00 9.45
C ALA A 624 1.33 24.70 8.59
N LEU A 625 0.30 23.96 8.18
CA LEU A 625 -0.86 24.55 7.48
C LEU A 625 -1.70 25.34 8.47
N ILE A 626 -1.48 26.65 8.49
CA ILE A 626 -2.17 27.57 9.38
C ILE A 626 -3.19 28.37 8.58
N VAL A 627 -4.47 28.20 8.92
CA VAL A 627 -5.57 28.94 8.28
C VAL A 627 -6.30 29.75 9.33
N ASN A 628 -6.48 31.05 9.07
CA ASN A 628 -7.34 31.91 9.87
C ASN A 628 -8.77 31.78 9.34
N THR A 629 -9.60 31.01 10.05
CA THR A 629 -11.00 30.82 9.69
C THR A 629 -11.86 31.93 10.31
N PRO A 630 -12.90 32.43 9.61
CA PRO A 630 -13.80 33.46 10.16
C PRO A 630 -14.49 33.03 11.46
N LYS A 631 -14.87 31.75 11.57
CA LYS A 631 -15.63 31.22 12.71
C LYS A 631 -14.76 30.72 13.87
N TYR A 632 -13.59 30.15 13.58
CA TYR A 632 -12.77 29.46 14.58
C TYR A 632 -11.40 30.10 14.80
N GLY A 633 -11.14 31.25 14.19
CA GLY A 633 -9.86 31.94 14.26
C GLY A 633 -8.73 31.12 13.64
N ARG A 634 -7.52 31.33 14.16
CA ARG A 634 -6.29 30.64 13.71
C ARG A 634 -6.37 29.15 14.02
N LYS A 635 -6.29 28.31 12.99
CA LYS A 635 -6.29 26.85 13.08
C LYS A 635 -5.05 26.26 12.43
N VAL A 636 -4.44 25.30 13.11
CA VAL A 636 -3.29 24.54 12.61
C VAL A 636 -3.81 23.16 12.17
N PHE A 637 -3.85 22.92 10.87
CA PHE A 637 -4.46 21.73 10.28
C PHE A 637 -3.54 20.52 10.23
N THR A 638 -2.23 20.74 10.35
CA THR A 638 -1.23 19.67 10.30
C THR A 638 -0.74 19.25 11.70
N GLY A 639 -1.42 19.74 12.74
CA GLY A 639 -1.04 19.47 14.13
C GLY A 639 0.10 20.36 14.62
N GLN A 640 0.53 20.14 15.86
CA GLN A 640 1.47 21.02 16.54
C GLN A 640 2.95 20.74 16.19
N ALA A 641 3.28 19.74 15.37
CA ALA A 641 4.62 19.18 15.33
C ALA A 641 5.49 19.45 14.09
N ASP A 642 4.99 19.79 12.90
CA ASP A 642 5.70 19.72 11.59
C ASP A 642 7.06 20.46 11.40
N ILE A 643 8.21 19.99 11.90
CA ILE A 643 9.54 20.68 11.77
C ILE A 643 10.36 20.06 10.63
N ALA A 644 11.07 20.90 9.86
CA ALA A 644 11.97 20.48 8.78
C ALA A 644 13.30 19.87 9.28
N ASP A 645 14.05 19.23 8.38
CA ASP A 645 15.41 18.77 8.71
C ASP A 645 16.28 20.03 8.86
N ALA A 646 16.92 20.20 10.01
CA ALA A 646 17.77 21.36 10.30
C ALA A 646 18.90 21.55 9.27
N GLU A 647 19.25 20.52 8.50
CA GLU A 647 20.27 20.56 7.44
C GLU A 647 19.76 21.05 6.06
N GLN A 648 18.44 21.15 5.81
CA GLN A 648 17.91 21.30 4.43
C GLN A 648 17.35 22.68 4.03
N VAL A 649 17.27 23.68 4.91
CA VAL A 649 16.78 25.00 4.47
C VAL A 649 17.90 25.74 3.71
N PRO A 650 17.89 25.81 2.36
CA PRO A 650 17.35 26.99 1.69
C PRO A 650 16.81 26.78 0.25
N LEU A 651 15.76 27.54 -0.15
CA LEU A 651 15.66 28.33 -1.39
C LEU A 651 14.21 28.79 -1.64
N GLY A 652 14.01 30.11 -1.75
CA GLY A 652 13.11 30.70 -2.76
C GLY A 652 11.65 31.01 -2.41
N ARG A 653 11.40 32.15 -1.75
CA ARG A 653 10.37 33.08 -2.26
C ARG A 653 10.95 34.48 -2.35
N GLN A 654 11.39 34.84 -3.55
CA GLN A 654 11.44 36.24 -3.95
C GLN A 654 10.02 36.81 -3.80
N ARG A 655 9.83 37.74 -2.86
CA ARG A 655 8.69 38.67 -2.93
C ARG A 655 9.22 39.94 -3.59
N GLN A 656 8.79 40.21 -4.81
CA GLN A 656 8.76 41.59 -5.31
C GLN A 656 7.65 42.36 -4.58
N PRO A 657 7.78 43.68 -4.38
CA PRO A 657 6.74 44.50 -3.79
C PRO A 657 5.70 44.84 -4.87
N VAL A 658 4.42 44.61 -4.57
CA VAL A 658 3.32 45.27 -5.29
C VAL A 658 2.52 46.06 -4.27
N GLU A 659 2.76 47.37 -4.25
CA GLU A 659 1.73 48.33 -3.87
C GLU A 659 0.59 48.23 -4.88
N GLN A 660 -0.66 48.09 -4.40
CA GLN A 660 -1.70 49.10 -4.62
C GLN A 660 -3.11 48.59 -4.24
N ARG A 661 -3.75 49.47 -3.46
CA ARG A 661 -5.17 49.90 -3.47
C ARG A 661 -6.24 49.01 -2.81
N GLN A 662 -6.84 49.67 -1.81
CA GLN A 662 -8.12 49.42 -1.17
C GLN A 662 -9.30 49.43 -2.16
N ALA A 663 -10.27 48.52 -1.97
CA ALA A 663 -11.71 48.83 -1.93
C ALA A 663 -12.51 47.61 -1.40
N PRO A 664 -13.61 47.82 -0.62
CA PRO A 664 -14.28 46.74 0.10
C PRO A 664 -15.52 46.21 -0.64
N LEU A 665 -15.81 44.91 -0.51
CA LEU A 665 -17.14 44.38 -0.86
C LEU A 665 -17.80 43.77 0.38
N ARG A 666 -18.82 44.48 0.85
CA ARG A 666 -19.81 44.07 1.85
C ARG A 666 -20.70 42.98 1.25
N TYR A 667 -20.87 41.86 1.93
CA TYR A 667 -21.98 40.94 1.69
C TYR A 667 -23.09 41.23 2.71
N GLY A 668 -24.20 41.79 2.21
CA GLY A 668 -25.49 41.88 2.91
C GLY A 668 -26.51 41.06 2.12
N ALA A 669 -27.15 40.12 2.80
CA ALA A 669 -28.22 39.29 2.29
C ALA A 669 -29.53 40.09 2.19
N GLU A 670 -30.39 39.79 1.22
CA GLU A 670 -31.85 39.87 1.41
C GLU A 670 -32.64 39.13 0.31
N ARG A 671 -33.87 38.73 0.67
CA ARG A 671 -34.73 37.73 0.03
C ARG A 671 -35.79 38.34 -0.90
N ARG A 672 -36.08 37.61 -2.00
CA ARG A 672 -37.39 37.42 -2.73
C ARG A 672 -38.01 38.65 -3.47
N PRO A 673 -39.03 38.47 -4.37
CA PRO A 673 -39.35 37.37 -5.30
C PRO A 673 -39.86 37.83 -6.72
N GLN A 674 -40.15 36.84 -7.60
CA GLN A 674 -41.08 36.86 -8.76
C GLN A 674 -40.78 37.72 -10.02
N HIS A 675 -40.65 37.06 -11.18
CA HIS A 675 -41.56 37.27 -12.34
C HIS A 675 -41.41 36.17 -13.42
N ARG A 676 -42.55 35.70 -13.93
CA ARG A 676 -42.74 34.89 -15.16
C ARG A 676 -42.51 35.77 -16.41
N MET A 677 -41.98 35.20 -17.51
CA MET A 677 -42.66 35.17 -18.82
C MET A 677 -41.90 34.39 -19.92
N SER A 678 -42.56 33.34 -20.42
CA SER A 678 -42.84 32.91 -21.82
C SER A 678 -41.77 32.84 -22.93
N HIS A 679 -41.72 31.65 -23.56
CA HIS A 679 -41.86 31.31 -25.02
C HIS A 679 -41.54 32.41 -26.06
N HIS A 680 -40.89 32.18 -27.22
CA HIS A 680 -41.11 31.13 -28.23
C HIS A 680 -40.00 31.19 -29.35
N PRO A 681 -40.08 30.53 -30.53
CA PRO A 681 -38.97 29.71 -31.07
C PRO A 681 -38.48 30.11 -32.48
N GLY A 682 -37.52 29.35 -33.02
CA GLY A 682 -37.44 29.04 -34.45
C GLY A 682 -36.36 29.79 -35.25
N HIS A 683 -35.45 29.03 -35.87
CA HIS A 683 -35.46 28.88 -37.32
C HIS A 683 -34.54 27.73 -37.79
N ARG A 684 -35.10 26.90 -38.66
CA ARG A 684 -34.41 25.92 -39.51
C ARG A 684 -33.76 26.64 -40.70
N ASN A 685 -32.63 26.15 -41.19
CA ASN A 685 -32.56 25.42 -42.47
C ASN A 685 -31.09 25.11 -42.86
N ASP A 686 -30.80 23.81 -42.85
CA ASP A 686 -30.50 23.00 -44.04
C ASP A 686 -29.18 23.20 -44.82
N VAL A 687 -28.59 22.04 -45.18
CA VAL A 687 -27.97 21.67 -46.48
C VAL A 687 -26.66 20.84 -46.37
N ARG A 688 -26.82 19.55 -46.74
CA ARG A 688 -25.92 18.62 -47.48
C ARG A 688 -24.84 17.76 -46.77
N ARG A 689 -25.23 16.49 -46.58
CA ARG A 689 -24.66 15.20 -47.08
C ARG A 689 -23.13 15.11 -47.39
N GLN A 690 -22.42 14.35 -46.52
CA GLN A 690 -21.55 13.15 -46.71
C GLN A 690 -20.52 13.04 -47.86
N PRO A 691 -19.55 12.08 -47.84
CA PRO A 691 -18.71 11.51 -46.76
C PRO A 691 -17.21 11.36 -47.18
N ARG A 692 -16.26 11.01 -46.28
CA ARG A 692 -15.15 10.04 -46.51
C ARG A 692 -14.06 10.01 -45.40
N ARG A 693 -13.92 8.81 -44.82
CA ARG A 693 -12.72 7.98 -44.54
C ARG A 693 -11.34 8.63 -44.19
N HIS A 694 -10.82 8.15 -43.05
CA HIS A 694 -9.43 7.71 -42.75
C HIS A 694 -8.21 8.48 -43.31
N ARG A 695 -7.39 9.05 -42.42
CA ARG A 695 -6.05 8.52 -42.08
C ARG A 695 -5.40 9.27 -40.92
N LEU A 696 -4.80 8.49 -40.02
CA LEU A 696 -3.90 8.88 -38.95
C LEU A 696 -2.46 9.14 -39.47
N CYS A 697 -1.73 9.93 -38.69
CA CYS A 697 -0.27 9.89 -38.44
C CYS A 697 0.71 10.33 -39.55
N ARG A 698 1.22 11.56 -39.39
CA ARG A 698 2.65 11.94 -39.38
C ARG A 698 2.74 13.45 -39.19
N GLU A 699 3.35 13.91 -38.11
CA GLU A 699 4.05 15.21 -37.95
C GLU A 699 4.24 15.49 -36.45
N LEU A 700 5.46 15.26 -35.94
CA LEU A 700 5.99 15.83 -34.70
C LEU A 700 7.48 15.51 -34.60
N LEU A 701 8.26 16.04 -35.52
CA LEU A 701 9.70 16.24 -35.42
C LEU A 701 10.00 17.47 -36.27
N ASP A 702 10.13 18.63 -35.60
CA ASP A 702 11.04 19.73 -35.97
C ASP A 702 10.75 20.94 -35.06
N GLY A 703 11.79 21.43 -34.37
CA GLY A 703 11.70 22.66 -33.58
C GLY A 703 12.62 22.71 -32.37
N ILE A 704 13.94 22.56 -32.55
CA ILE A 704 14.93 23.03 -31.57
C ILE A 704 15.86 24.03 -32.28
N HIS A 705 15.70 25.31 -31.93
CA HIS A 705 16.60 26.38 -32.34
C HIS A 705 17.79 26.48 -31.39
N LEU A 706 18.98 26.55 -31.97
CA LEU A 706 20.28 26.76 -31.33
C LEU A 706 20.62 28.26 -31.22
N SER A 707 21.21 28.63 -30.09
CA SER A 707 22.14 29.75 -29.89
C SER A 707 23.01 29.35 -28.69
N GLY A 708 24.34 29.41 -28.64
CA GLY A 708 25.41 29.94 -29.47
C GLY A 708 26.57 30.19 -28.50
N ASN A 709 27.71 29.50 -28.74
CA ASN A 709 29.08 29.67 -28.24
C ASN A 709 29.37 30.12 -26.79
N ASP A 710 30.15 29.31 -26.08
CA ASP A 710 31.50 29.72 -25.64
C ASP A 710 32.41 28.50 -25.46
N GLY A 711 33.63 28.62 -25.98
CA GLY A 711 34.56 27.51 -26.18
C GLY A 711 35.52 27.29 -25.03
N HIS A 712 35.82 26.02 -24.75
CA HIS A 712 37.11 25.60 -24.21
C HIS A 712 37.45 24.19 -24.69
N ARG A 713 38.69 24.05 -25.17
CA ARG A 713 39.32 22.81 -25.65
C ARG A 713 39.29 21.73 -24.57
N VAL A 714 38.91 20.51 -24.96
CA VAL A 714 39.23 19.29 -24.21
C VAL A 714 39.92 18.31 -25.16
N GLU A 715 41.12 17.91 -24.77
CA GLU A 715 41.96 16.93 -25.45
C GLU A 715 41.29 15.55 -25.47
N SER A 716 41.51 14.85 -26.59
CA SER A 716 41.07 13.50 -26.89
C SER A 716 41.69 12.45 -25.96
N VAL A 717 40.86 11.61 -25.34
CA VAL A 717 41.22 10.24 -24.96
C VAL A 717 40.15 9.32 -25.51
N GLY A 718 40.49 8.60 -26.59
CA GLY A 718 39.63 7.60 -27.21
C GLY A 718 39.65 6.29 -26.45
N ALA A 719 38.48 5.68 -26.29
CA ALA A 719 38.31 4.25 -26.02
C ALA A 719 36.88 3.81 -26.41
N ASP A 720 36.81 3.11 -27.54
CA ASP A 720 35.84 2.12 -28.03
C ASP A 720 34.50 1.93 -27.29
N LEU A 721 33.42 2.36 -27.95
CA LEU A 721 32.04 1.92 -27.72
C LEU A 721 31.35 1.61 -29.06
N GLU A 722 31.90 0.67 -29.82
CA GLU A 722 31.20 0.02 -30.94
C GLU A 722 31.18 -1.49 -30.69
N GLY A 723 30.05 -2.02 -30.25
CA GLY A 723 29.92 -3.47 -30.03
C GLY A 723 28.62 -3.97 -29.41
N TRP A 724 27.76 -3.09 -28.90
CA TRP A 724 26.56 -3.51 -28.15
C TRP A 724 25.22 -3.28 -28.88
N ASP A 725 25.22 -2.59 -30.02
CA ASP A 725 23.97 -2.24 -30.72
C ASP A 725 23.57 -3.24 -31.85
N GLN A 726 24.47 -4.14 -32.26
CA GLN A 726 24.18 -5.10 -33.33
C GLN A 726 23.62 -6.46 -32.88
N ALA A 727 23.62 -6.76 -31.58
CA ALA A 727 23.11 -8.03 -31.05
C ALA A 727 21.60 -7.99 -30.75
N ALA A 728 21.04 -6.83 -30.41
CA ALA A 728 19.62 -6.67 -30.10
C ALA A 728 18.74 -6.65 -31.37
N VAL A 729 19.27 -6.16 -32.50
CA VAL A 729 18.53 -6.06 -33.77
C VAL A 729 18.41 -7.41 -34.49
N ARG A 730 19.40 -8.32 -34.35
CA ARG A 730 19.38 -9.64 -35.02
C ARG A 730 18.50 -10.70 -34.35
N HIS A 731 18.05 -10.48 -33.11
CA HIS A 731 17.17 -11.44 -32.42
C HIS A 731 15.67 -11.17 -32.69
N ALA A 732 15.30 -9.95 -33.09
CA ALA A 732 13.92 -9.55 -33.35
C ALA A 732 13.39 -9.95 -34.75
N GLU A 733 14.25 -10.33 -35.69
CA GLU A 733 13.86 -10.69 -37.07
C GLU A 733 13.65 -12.20 -37.32
N ARG A 734 13.84 -13.07 -36.31
CA ARG A 734 13.66 -14.54 -36.46
C ARG A 734 12.37 -15.13 -35.91
N CYS A 735 11.43 -14.32 -35.40
CA CYS A 735 10.14 -14.79 -34.87
C CYS A 735 8.91 -14.24 -35.63
N ARG A 736 8.98 -14.16 -36.96
CA ARG A 736 7.82 -13.92 -37.83
C ARG A 736 7.79 -14.88 -39.00
N TYR A 737 7.47 -16.15 -38.77
CA TYR A 737 6.87 -17.01 -39.79
C TYR A 737 6.02 -18.08 -39.09
N VAL A 738 4.92 -18.49 -39.74
CA VAL A 738 3.89 -19.47 -39.32
C VAL A 738 2.65 -18.84 -38.65
N CYS A 739 1.83 -18.18 -39.46
CA CYS A 739 0.36 -18.26 -39.45
C CYS A 739 -0.20 -17.46 -40.64
N GLY A 740 -0.79 -18.14 -41.62
CA GLY A 740 -1.57 -17.48 -42.69
C GLY A 740 -1.46 -18.15 -44.06
N GLY A 741 -2.30 -19.15 -44.31
CA GLY A 741 -2.49 -19.76 -45.62
C GLY A 741 -3.88 -20.36 -45.74
N GLY A 742 -4.90 -19.50 -45.87
CA GLY A 742 -6.28 -19.92 -46.13
C GLY A 742 -6.49 -20.25 -47.61
N GLY A 743 -6.67 -21.53 -47.93
CA GLY A 743 -7.11 -22.02 -49.24
C GLY A 743 -8.51 -22.61 -49.16
N LYS A 744 -9.42 -22.15 -50.03
CA LYS A 744 -10.81 -22.61 -50.18
C LYS A 744 -10.87 -24.03 -50.74
N THR A 745 -11.69 -24.90 -50.14
CA THR A 745 -12.49 -25.91 -50.87
C THR A 745 -13.72 -26.34 -50.06
N ARG A 746 -14.90 -26.32 -50.71
CA ARG A 746 -16.18 -26.89 -50.26
C ARG A 746 -16.13 -28.43 -50.30
N ARG A 747 -16.74 -29.12 -49.33
CA ARG A 747 -17.82 -30.12 -49.49
C ARG A 747 -18.19 -30.81 -48.16
N ASP A 748 -19.36 -31.43 -48.21
CA ASP A 748 -20.33 -31.80 -47.18
C ASP A 748 -20.02 -32.99 -46.23
N HIS A 749 -20.85 -33.03 -45.17
CA HIS A 749 -21.39 -34.16 -44.39
C HIS A 749 -20.59 -34.79 -43.22
N GLY A 750 -21.30 -34.90 -42.06
CA GLY A 750 -21.43 -36.17 -41.35
C GLY A 750 -20.81 -36.32 -39.95
N ARG A 751 -21.66 -36.16 -38.91
CA ARG A 751 -21.77 -36.95 -37.65
C ARG A 751 -20.52 -37.44 -36.85
N GLU A 752 -20.54 -37.03 -35.58
CA GLU A 752 -20.41 -37.81 -34.34
C GLU A 752 -19.06 -38.40 -33.82
N THR A 753 -18.95 -38.29 -32.49
CA THR A 753 -18.14 -39.03 -31.49
C THR A 753 -16.74 -38.55 -31.07
N ASN A 754 -16.74 -38.07 -29.81
CA ASN A 754 -15.90 -38.41 -28.65
C ASN A 754 -14.38 -38.16 -28.59
N GLU A 755 -14.00 -37.74 -27.37
CA GLU A 755 -12.66 -37.71 -26.76
C GLU A 755 -11.67 -36.63 -27.24
N ARG A 756 -11.62 -35.51 -26.50
CA ARG A 756 -10.48 -34.58 -26.51
C ARG A 756 -9.71 -34.67 -25.19
N ARG A 757 -8.59 -35.41 -25.23
CA ARG A 757 -7.42 -35.13 -24.38
C ARG A 757 -6.75 -33.87 -24.91
N LEU A 758 -6.65 -32.83 -24.07
CA LEU A 758 -5.86 -31.64 -24.35
C LEU A 758 -4.40 -31.89 -23.93
N PRO A 759 -3.40 -31.61 -24.78
CA PRO A 759 -2.00 -31.65 -24.35
C PRO A 759 -1.65 -30.37 -23.59
N LEU A 760 -1.04 -30.56 -22.41
CA LEU A 760 -0.30 -29.55 -21.68
C LEU A 760 0.90 -29.10 -22.53
N CYS A 761 1.00 -27.80 -22.81
CA CYS A 761 2.26 -27.16 -23.18
C CYS A 761 2.84 -26.49 -21.93
N LEU A 762 4.01 -26.99 -21.52
CA LEU A 762 4.96 -26.36 -20.60
C LEU A 762 5.53 -25.07 -21.21
#